data_AF-A0A0K2SMZ2-F1
#
_entry.id   AF-A0A0K2SMZ2-F1
#
_cell.length_a   1.000
_cell.length_b   1.000
_cell.length_c   1.000
_cell.angle_alpha   90.00
_cell.angle_beta   90.00
_cell.angle_gamma   90.00
#
_symmetry.space_group_name_H-M   'P 1'
#
loop_
_entity.id
_entity.type
_entity.pdbx_description
1 polymer ?
#
loop_
_entity_poly.entity_id
_entity_poly.type
_entity_poly.pdbx_seq_one_letter_code
_entity_poly.pdbx_strand_id
1 'polypeptide(L)'
;MRDWGGRVGHVSAARAVRPTMRRWIAGVLAALVVIGTGTGGWAAGPGRPGAADPAEVLPTAVEVRGERRYAGEGWLEVRDGLTVVHFKGTHRQIGAQNYLLLAQEAEQLRALFDPSVQPHEGWDRLVWAFKDAYMRTKIAPGLLRHTPEPFVEEMEGFVAAASGGRERNLLPVLLPNVFQELGIVYGCTSFAAFGVATSDGRLLHGRNLDYLPMQTVGRYGLVAIYEPEGAYPFITVTYPANVGVMQGMNVHGISVSMSYSFATSENVTADGIAFMFLLRQVLEQASTLDQAVEMIVRAPRTIGLDVLVADGKIPDARVIELAADRYQVRRPEDGLLWATNRYETPFMREVQQAGWLASEARDRRLRELLTRWRGGLDVPQAAGVLRDRGGAEARGALVGGIDNAGTIVTALFDPSRLRMWAGVVSEAGTSAEGTLHAFDLARELGLPPRSAEPLGGVPAVPVETGEERAWRAVQRAEFLQSVGEQERVRGLLEPVLADFPESEAALLLVARSYLREGDGKAAEPYLRRLVRLPRALDPYRQVEAWYWLGLIAETRGDRHEAIDAYGRALAVPLTDVAAEARFQELARDRLAGLGAEVTGREEVGGLEPGGRGGGPAETLEGLPIERITVLGAARTDAALVASRIALRPGEPFQSEAAALTQARLMQLGAFETVRVTPVPLERAGDDGRAGENGSAGASPPAGEEGPAASGTALNAVVRVHEGFGWYRDPVEWASVTAATLALEHRLGLRYENLAGRGINLEGSYGFGTSPASYHLGVELPSPPALARTLAPFQLSAAWDAATLGVVAELGGRAGDQVRSEVRQATGAAETVWTSRVRTRLGVAWRHERVEETVGGAAQALREGQEGATFARLTWSSLDTPAWPTSGYRLGLDGFYAHPLGGGGTGFGRLQAEQGLVRPMASDATWLLALKAEGGWATATTPFHRRFLPGGATGQRIAAPVLPSRAYASGGVEVLRELGPSVRVGAFAEWGAFGEEGLLGPPGQTGTTAWTAGGGLLIRYRTPIGLSVGAHVAIDREGEITWAIGL
;
A
#
# COMPACT_ATOMS: atom_id res chain seq x y z
N MET A 1 31.89 -32.86 20.74
CA MET A 1 31.82 -33.51 19.41
C MET A 1 32.92 -34.56 19.21
N ARG A 2 33.15 -35.50 20.16
CA ARG A 2 34.11 -36.61 19.93
C ARG A 2 33.87 -37.95 20.63
N ASP A 3 32.80 -38.17 21.42
CA ASP A 3 32.62 -39.44 22.16
C ASP A 3 31.19 -40.03 22.12
N TRP A 4 30.58 -40.13 20.93
CA TRP A 4 29.37 -40.94 20.75
C TRP A 4 29.47 -41.75 19.45
N GLY A 5 30.36 -42.74 19.46
CA GLY A 5 30.52 -43.72 18.38
C GLY A 5 30.32 -45.13 18.91
N GLY A 6 29.15 -45.71 18.70
CA GLY A 6 28.92 -47.12 19.01
C GLY A 6 27.47 -47.58 18.86
N ARG A 7 27.19 -48.27 17.74
CA ARG A 7 25.97 -49.02 17.40
C ARG A 7 24.84 -48.25 16.69
N VAL A 8 25.05 -48.01 15.39
CA VAL A 8 23.96 -48.03 14.41
C VAL A 8 24.33 -49.07 13.36
N GLY A 9 23.57 -50.17 13.31
CA GLY A 9 23.61 -51.09 12.20
C GLY A 9 23.05 -50.40 10.96
N HIS A 10 23.87 -50.27 9.93
CA HIS A 10 23.44 -49.85 8.60
C HIS A 10 22.40 -50.84 8.07
N VAL A 11 21.13 -50.41 7.97
CA VAL A 11 20.15 -51.03 7.08
C VAL A 11 19.82 -50.07 5.95
N SER A 12 20.04 -50.56 4.73
CA SER A 12 19.98 -49.84 3.46
C SER A 12 18.53 -49.52 3.03
N ALA A 13 18.01 -48.33 3.35
CA ALA A 13 16.77 -47.81 2.75
C ALA A 13 17.01 -46.92 1.50
N ALA A 14 18.26 -46.50 1.24
CA ALA A 14 18.58 -45.51 0.22
C ALA A 14 18.47 -45.99 -1.26
N ARG A 15 18.31 -47.30 -1.52
CA ARG A 15 18.24 -47.84 -2.89
C ARG A 15 16.82 -48.01 -3.45
N ALA A 16 15.77 -48.02 -2.63
CA ALA A 16 14.39 -48.16 -3.08
C ALA A 16 13.65 -46.83 -3.33
N VAL A 17 14.21 -45.69 -2.88
CA VAL A 17 13.55 -44.37 -2.89
C VAL A 17 13.69 -43.62 -4.23
N ARG A 18 14.74 -43.91 -5.02
CA ARG A 18 15.02 -43.21 -6.30
C ARG A 18 14.04 -43.51 -7.46
N PRO A 19 13.57 -44.75 -7.69
CA PRO A 19 12.65 -45.03 -8.80
C PRO A 19 11.20 -44.59 -8.53
N THR A 20 10.75 -44.58 -7.28
CA THR A 20 9.39 -44.16 -6.87
C THR A 20 9.22 -42.64 -6.94
N MET A 21 10.22 -41.87 -6.49
CA MET A 21 10.21 -40.41 -6.60
C MET A 21 10.22 -39.93 -8.07
N ARG A 22 10.96 -40.62 -8.96
CA ARG A 22 10.93 -40.35 -10.41
C ARG A 22 9.57 -40.69 -11.04
N ARG A 23 8.92 -41.77 -10.62
CA ARG A 23 7.56 -42.14 -11.07
C ARG A 23 6.49 -41.18 -10.54
N TRP A 24 6.69 -40.62 -9.35
CA TRP A 24 5.80 -39.62 -8.75
C TRP A 24 5.93 -38.27 -9.46
N ILE A 25 7.16 -37.78 -9.67
CA ILE A 25 7.43 -36.57 -10.47
C ILE A 25 6.91 -36.75 -11.90
N ALA A 26 7.13 -37.91 -12.53
CA ALA A 26 6.60 -38.21 -13.86
C ALA A 26 5.07 -38.34 -13.88
N GLY A 27 4.45 -38.84 -12.82
CA GLY A 27 2.99 -38.94 -12.69
C GLY A 27 2.31 -37.58 -12.49
N VAL A 28 2.92 -36.70 -11.69
CA VAL A 28 2.48 -35.30 -11.53
C VAL A 28 2.68 -34.52 -12.83
N LEU A 29 3.84 -34.66 -13.48
CA LEU A 29 4.08 -34.04 -14.79
C LEU A 29 3.14 -34.59 -15.87
N ALA A 30 2.84 -35.90 -15.87
CA ALA A 30 1.88 -36.49 -16.80
C ALA A 30 0.43 -36.05 -16.50
N ALA A 31 0.04 -35.88 -15.25
CA ALA A 31 -1.27 -35.34 -14.88
C ALA A 31 -1.39 -33.85 -15.28
N LEU A 32 -0.33 -33.06 -15.10
CA LEU A 32 -0.23 -31.67 -15.55
C LEU A 32 -0.28 -31.57 -17.10
N VAL A 33 0.33 -32.51 -17.82
CA VAL A 33 0.29 -32.59 -19.29
C VAL A 33 -1.05 -33.11 -19.80
N VAL A 34 -1.70 -34.08 -19.15
CA VAL A 34 -3.04 -34.58 -19.55
C VAL A 34 -4.13 -33.54 -19.28
N ILE A 35 -4.02 -32.74 -18.21
CA ILE A 35 -4.91 -31.61 -17.93
C ILE A 35 -4.61 -30.44 -18.90
N GLY A 36 -3.34 -30.17 -19.20
CA GLY A 36 -2.93 -29.16 -20.19
C GLY A 36 -3.32 -29.51 -21.64
N THR A 37 -3.31 -30.79 -22.02
CA THR A 37 -3.70 -31.26 -23.37
C THR A 37 -5.21 -31.42 -23.53
N GLY A 38 -5.96 -31.69 -22.46
CA GLY A 38 -7.43 -31.65 -22.45
C GLY A 38 -8.03 -30.25 -22.63
N THR A 39 -7.24 -29.20 -22.41
CA THR A 39 -7.60 -27.79 -22.69
C THR A 39 -7.02 -27.27 -24.01
N GLY A 40 -6.32 -28.11 -24.78
CA GLY A 40 -5.57 -27.74 -26.00
C GLY A 40 -6.42 -27.27 -27.18
N GLY A 41 -7.75 -27.31 -27.09
CA GLY A 41 -8.66 -26.74 -28.11
C GLY A 41 -9.11 -25.31 -27.83
N TRP A 42 -8.84 -24.75 -26.64
CA TRP A 42 -9.40 -23.46 -26.19
C TRP A 42 -8.35 -22.57 -25.49
N ALA A 43 -7.06 -22.88 -25.68
CA ALA A 43 -5.92 -22.05 -25.24
C ALA A 43 -5.38 -21.14 -26.35
N ALA A 44 -6.23 -20.79 -27.33
CA ALA A 44 -6.04 -19.62 -28.17
C ALA A 44 -6.86 -18.46 -27.57
N GLY A 45 -6.48 -18.03 -26.36
CA GLY A 45 -6.73 -16.63 -25.98
C GLY A 45 -5.89 -15.75 -26.92
N PRO A 46 -6.33 -14.53 -27.25
CA PRO A 46 -5.63 -13.68 -28.21
C PRO A 46 -4.17 -13.59 -27.78
N GLY A 47 -3.26 -14.02 -28.66
CA GLY A 47 -1.83 -13.99 -28.39
C GLY A 47 -1.44 -12.61 -27.91
N ARG A 48 -0.49 -12.54 -26.95
CA ARG A 48 0.24 -11.32 -26.64
C ARG A 48 0.70 -10.70 -27.98
N PRO A 49 0.14 -9.58 -28.45
CA PRO A 49 0.76 -8.81 -29.51
C PRO A 49 1.81 -7.94 -28.81
N GLY A 50 3.08 -8.19 -29.07
CA GLY A 50 4.18 -7.46 -28.41
C GLY A 50 5.45 -8.26 -28.17
N ALA A 51 5.61 -9.45 -28.77
CA ALA A 51 6.98 -9.90 -29.01
C ALA A 51 7.60 -8.88 -29.98
N ALA A 52 8.54 -8.07 -29.47
CA ALA A 52 9.27 -7.05 -30.20
C ALA A 52 9.54 -7.51 -31.64
N ASP A 53 9.22 -6.65 -32.62
CA ASP A 53 9.57 -6.93 -34.00
C ASP A 53 11.11 -7.07 -34.05
N PRO A 54 11.65 -8.26 -34.40
CA PRO A 54 13.09 -8.45 -34.49
C PRO A 54 13.77 -7.53 -35.53
N ALA A 55 12.98 -6.79 -36.33
CA ALA A 55 13.44 -5.82 -37.32
C ALA A 55 13.57 -4.37 -36.80
N GLU A 56 13.14 -4.06 -35.57
CA GLU A 56 13.18 -2.68 -35.07
C GLU A 56 14.62 -2.20 -34.79
N VAL A 57 15.10 -1.23 -35.58
CA VAL A 57 16.45 -0.67 -35.47
C VAL A 57 16.45 0.50 -34.48
N LEU A 58 17.13 0.33 -33.35
CA LEU A 58 17.36 1.40 -32.39
C LEU A 58 18.47 2.35 -32.89
N PRO A 59 18.37 3.66 -32.60
CA PRO A 59 19.50 4.55 -32.81
C PRO A 59 20.69 4.09 -31.94
N THR A 60 21.90 4.17 -32.48
CA THR A 60 23.12 3.69 -31.81
C THR A 60 24.19 4.77 -31.63
N ALA A 61 24.01 5.93 -32.28
CA ALA A 61 24.97 7.02 -32.25
C ALA A 61 24.26 8.38 -32.30
N VAL A 62 24.97 9.41 -31.83
CA VAL A 62 24.54 10.80 -31.92
C VAL A 62 25.25 11.46 -33.11
N GLU A 63 24.47 12.13 -33.96
CA GLU A 63 24.97 12.95 -35.06
C GLU A 63 24.77 14.44 -34.77
N VAL A 64 25.77 15.26 -35.04
CA VAL A 64 25.66 16.72 -34.88
C VAL A 64 25.37 17.34 -36.24
N ARG A 65 24.27 18.10 -36.35
CA ARG A 65 23.88 18.82 -37.57
C ARG A 65 23.50 20.26 -37.21
N GLY A 66 24.41 21.20 -37.49
CA GLY A 66 24.26 22.59 -37.07
C GLY A 66 24.33 22.71 -35.54
N GLU A 67 23.38 23.41 -34.94
CA GLU A 67 23.25 23.58 -33.48
C GLU A 67 22.50 22.42 -32.79
N ARG A 68 22.00 21.45 -33.57
CA ARG A 68 21.23 20.31 -33.06
C ARG A 68 22.03 19.02 -33.03
N ARG A 69 21.81 18.23 -31.98
CA ARG A 69 22.26 16.84 -31.85
C ARG A 69 21.09 15.92 -32.18
N TYR A 70 21.32 14.86 -32.95
CA TYR A 70 20.29 13.92 -33.41
C TYR A 70 20.62 12.49 -32.99
N ALA A 71 19.59 11.72 -32.63
CA ALA A 71 19.66 10.28 -32.44
C ALA A 71 18.43 9.66 -33.12
N GLY A 72 18.60 9.01 -34.28
CA GLY A 72 17.46 8.62 -35.10
C GLY A 72 16.64 9.84 -35.54
N GLU A 73 15.33 9.83 -35.27
CA GLU A 73 14.44 10.97 -35.54
C GLU A 73 14.38 12.00 -34.40
N GLY A 74 14.86 11.66 -33.21
CA GLY A 74 14.91 12.56 -32.08
C GLY A 74 16.05 13.57 -32.19
N TRP A 75 15.88 14.75 -31.59
CA TRP A 75 16.90 15.79 -31.57
C TRP A 75 16.94 16.58 -30.26
N LEU A 76 18.09 17.19 -29.97
CA LEU A 76 18.33 18.07 -28.85
C LEU A 76 18.96 19.39 -29.31
N GLU A 77 18.45 20.49 -28.76
CA GLU A 77 18.91 21.87 -28.96
C GLU A 77 19.04 22.58 -27.60
N VAL A 78 19.93 23.57 -27.47
CA VAL A 78 20.01 24.43 -26.28
C VAL A 78 19.62 25.84 -26.68
N ARG A 79 18.53 26.37 -26.12
CA ARG A 79 17.98 27.70 -26.42
C ARG A 79 18.10 28.59 -25.17
N ASP A 80 18.94 29.63 -25.23
CA ASP A 80 19.15 30.56 -24.10
C ASP A 80 19.50 29.86 -22.77
N GLY A 81 20.28 28.78 -22.85
CA GLY A 81 20.66 27.97 -21.68
C GLY A 81 19.63 26.90 -21.26
N LEU A 82 18.45 26.87 -21.87
CA LEU A 82 17.43 25.83 -21.66
C LEU A 82 17.60 24.68 -22.65
N THR A 83 17.76 23.46 -22.14
CA THR A 83 17.79 22.24 -22.96
C THR A 83 16.38 21.92 -23.46
N VAL A 84 16.25 21.79 -24.78
CA VAL A 84 15.03 21.40 -25.48
C VAL A 84 15.29 20.11 -26.24
N VAL A 85 14.48 19.09 -26.01
CA VAL A 85 14.60 17.79 -26.67
C VAL A 85 13.29 17.42 -27.35
N HIS A 86 13.38 16.83 -28.53
CA HIS A 86 12.26 16.23 -29.23
C HIS A 86 12.54 14.73 -29.38
N PHE A 87 11.64 13.92 -28.83
CA PHE A 87 11.64 12.47 -28.97
C PHE A 87 10.57 12.04 -29.96
N LYS A 88 10.91 11.14 -30.89
CA LYS A 88 10.00 10.71 -31.97
C LYS A 88 10.21 9.24 -32.34
N GLY A 89 9.12 8.53 -32.57
CA GLY A 89 9.12 7.12 -32.99
C GLY A 89 8.42 6.22 -32.00
N THR A 90 8.71 4.92 -32.04
CA THR A 90 8.20 3.97 -31.04
C THR A 90 8.72 4.33 -29.65
N HIS A 91 8.03 3.89 -28.59
CA HIS A 91 8.48 4.12 -27.22
C HIS A 91 9.88 3.56 -26.96
N ARG A 92 10.21 2.41 -27.56
CA ARG A 92 11.56 1.83 -27.48
C ARG A 92 12.62 2.71 -28.14
N GLN A 93 12.33 3.30 -29.30
CA GLN A 93 13.23 4.27 -29.94
C GLN A 93 13.36 5.54 -29.11
N ILE A 94 12.28 6.05 -28.55
CA ILE A 94 12.27 7.21 -27.64
C ILE A 94 13.16 6.93 -26.42
N GLY A 95 13.10 5.73 -25.86
CA GLY A 95 13.97 5.30 -24.77
C GLY A 95 15.45 5.39 -25.12
N ALA A 96 15.82 4.87 -26.29
CA ALA A 96 17.19 4.93 -26.79
C ALA A 96 17.63 6.40 -27.06
N GLN A 97 16.74 7.24 -27.58
CA GLN A 97 16.99 8.66 -27.79
C GLN A 97 17.22 9.40 -26.47
N ASN A 98 16.42 9.11 -25.44
CA ASN A 98 16.53 9.70 -24.11
C ASN A 98 17.94 9.45 -23.54
N TYR A 99 18.44 8.21 -23.61
CA TYR A 99 19.83 7.95 -23.21
C TYR A 99 20.84 8.66 -24.13
N LEU A 100 20.80 8.45 -25.44
CA LEU A 100 21.84 8.92 -26.34
C LEU A 100 22.00 10.45 -26.35
N LEU A 101 20.88 11.18 -26.31
CA LEU A 101 20.90 12.65 -26.34
C LEU A 101 21.28 13.27 -24.98
N LEU A 102 21.03 12.56 -23.86
CA LEU A 102 21.18 13.08 -22.50
C LEU A 102 22.15 12.25 -21.63
N ALA A 103 23.01 11.43 -22.23
CA ALA A 103 23.82 10.45 -21.51
C ALA A 103 24.70 11.09 -20.41
N GLN A 104 25.27 12.28 -20.69
CA GLN A 104 26.15 12.95 -19.74
C GLN A 104 25.40 13.35 -18.47
N GLU A 105 24.23 13.99 -18.63
CA GLU A 105 23.37 14.41 -17.53
C GLU A 105 22.75 13.20 -16.83
N ALA A 106 22.30 12.19 -17.58
CA ALA A 106 21.74 10.96 -17.04
C ALA A 106 22.74 10.19 -16.15
N GLU A 107 24.00 10.06 -16.57
CA GLU A 107 25.04 9.40 -15.74
C GLU A 107 25.38 10.20 -14.48
N GLN A 108 25.35 11.53 -14.53
CA GLN A 108 25.53 12.37 -13.35
C GLN A 108 24.38 12.21 -12.35
N LEU A 109 23.14 12.14 -12.85
CA LEU A 109 21.96 11.89 -12.03
C LEU A 109 21.93 10.46 -11.49
N ARG A 110 22.46 9.48 -12.22
CA ARG A 110 22.53 8.08 -11.77
C ARG A 110 23.27 7.95 -10.43
N ALA A 111 24.35 8.70 -10.21
CA ALA A 111 25.06 8.70 -8.94
C ALA A 111 24.23 9.21 -7.74
N LEU A 112 23.20 10.03 -8.00
CA LEU A 112 22.31 10.58 -6.99
C LEU A 112 21.14 9.65 -6.65
N PHE A 113 20.65 8.89 -7.64
CA PHE A 113 19.43 8.09 -7.51
C PHE A 113 19.66 6.57 -7.44
N ASP A 114 20.83 6.07 -7.80
CA ASP A 114 21.18 4.65 -7.72
C ASP A 114 21.92 4.36 -6.41
N PRO A 115 21.27 3.73 -5.41
CA PRO A 115 21.91 3.44 -4.13
C PRO A 115 23.02 2.38 -4.26
N SER A 116 23.07 1.63 -5.38
CA SER A 116 24.06 0.57 -5.61
C SER A 116 25.46 1.09 -5.95
N VAL A 117 25.55 2.33 -6.42
CA VAL A 117 26.85 2.97 -6.69
C VAL A 117 27.41 3.72 -5.49
N GLN A 118 26.67 3.81 -4.38
CA GLN A 118 27.15 4.42 -3.14
C GLN A 118 27.97 3.43 -2.31
N PRO A 119 29.11 3.86 -1.71
CA PRO A 119 29.91 3.01 -0.87
C PRO A 119 29.20 2.75 0.47
N HIS A 120 28.77 1.52 0.69
CA HIS A 120 28.28 1.04 1.99
C HIS A 120 29.44 0.36 2.73
N GLU A 121 29.51 0.43 4.06
CA GLU A 121 30.51 -0.30 4.88
C GLU A 121 29.84 -0.97 6.10
N GLY A 122 30.48 -1.99 6.68
CA GLY A 122 30.02 -2.64 7.91
C GLY A 122 28.57 -3.16 7.86
N TRP A 123 27.78 -2.83 8.89
CA TRP A 123 26.37 -3.22 9.01
C TRP A 123 25.48 -2.61 7.92
N ASP A 124 25.84 -1.44 7.38
CA ASP A 124 25.07 -0.76 6.34
C ASP A 124 25.09 -1.54 5.02
N ARG A 125 26.17 -2.27 4.72
CA ARG A 125 26.22 -3.20 3.57
C ARG A 125 25.15 -4.27 3.64
N LEU A 126 24.93 -4.84 4.83
CA LEU A 126 23.97 -5.92 5.01
C LEU A 126 22.53 -5.39 4.95
N VAL A 127 22.27 -4.24 5.58
CA VAL A 127 20.98 -3.54 5.49
C VAL A 127 20.67 -3.16 4.05
N TRP A 128 21.67 -2.65 3.32
CA TRP A 128 21.53 -2.31 1.91
C TRP A 128 21.27 -3.54 1.05
N ALA A 129 22.05 -4.61 1.22
CA ALA A 129 21.84 -5.86 0.47
C ALA A 129 20.44 -6.43 0.70
N PHE A 130 19.91 -6.33 1.93
CA PHE A 130 18.52 -6.67 2.22
C PHE A 130 17.53 -5.74 1.50
N LYS A 131 17.73 -4.43 1.54
CA LYS A 131 16.86 -3.44 0.85
C LYS A 131 16.87 -3.64 -0.66
N ASP A 132 18.04 -3.83 -1.29
CA ASP A 132 18.19 -4.09 -2.72
C ASP A 132 17.52 -5.42 -3.11
N ALA A 133 17.76 -6.49 -2.35
CA ALA A 133 17.08 -7.76 -2.56
C ALA A 133 15.56 -7.60 -2.44
N TYR A 134 15.07 -6.87 -1.42
CA TYR A 134 13.65 -6.60 -1.21
C TYR A 134 13.04 -5.76 -2.35
N MET A 135 13.73 -4.71 -2.80
CA MET A 135 13.29 -3.90 -3.92
C MET A 135 13.20 -4.72 -5.21
N ARG A 136 14.24 -5.52 -5.53
CA ARG A 136 14.28 -6.36 -6.74
C ARG A 136 13.25 -7.49 -6.73
N THR A 137 13.02 -8.10 -5.57
CA THR A 137 12.19 -9.30 -5.46
C THR A 137 10.73 -9.01 -5.13
N LYS A 138 10.43 -7.91 -4.43
CA LYS A 138 9.06 -7.58 -4.00
C LYS A 138 8.50 -6.33 -4.67
N ILE A 139 9.21 -5.21 -4.63
CA ILE A 139 8.65 -3.91 -5.04
C ILE A 139 8.65 -3.74 -6.56
N ALA A 140 9.79 -3.96 -7.21
CA ALA A 140 9.95 -3.72 -8.65
C ALA A 140 9.02 -4.59 -9.52
N PRO A 141 8.86 -5.91 -9.28
CA PRO A 141 7.90 -6.71 -10.03
C PRO A 141 6.46 -6.22 -9.85
N GLY A 142 6.14 -5.72 -8.65
CA GLY A 142 4.83 -5.17 -8.31
C GLY A 142 4.51 -3.82 -8.96
N LEU A 143 5.54 -3.02 -9.25
CA LEU A 143 5.40 -1.77 -10.01
C LEU A 143 5.34 -2.07 -11.52
N LEU A 144 6.25 -2.89 -12.03
CA LEU A 144 6.32 -3.24 -13.45
C LEU A 144 5.07 -3.97 -13.95
N ARG A 145 4.39 -4.78 -13.11
CA ARG A 145 3.14 -5.45 -13.51
C ARG A 145 2.01 -4.48 -13.89
N HIS A 146 2.04 -3.25 -13.38
CA HIS A 146 1.03 -2.22 -13.63
C HIS A 146 1.52 -1.11 -14.54
N THR A 147 2.83 -1.01 -14.77
CA THR A 147 3.38 -0.08 -15.75
C THR A 147 2.83 -0.41 -17.14
N PRO A 148 2.17 0.54 -17.83
CA PRO A 148 1.74 0.34 -19.20
C PRO A 148 2.90 -0.06 -20.11
N GLU A 149 2.65 -1.02 -20.99
CA GLU A 149 3.70 -1.65 -21.80
C GLU A 149 4.56 -0.67 -22.61
N PRO A 150 4.00 0.37 -23.26
CA PRO A 150 4.82 1.34 -23.98
C PRO A 150 5.91 1.98 -23.11
N PHE A 151 5.65 2.18 -21.81
CA PHE A 151 6.66 2.76 -20.90
C PHE A 151 7.69 1.74 -20.42
N VAL A 152 7.35 0.45 -20.43
CA VAL A 152 8.33 -0.63 -20.25
C VAL A 152 9.26 -0.67 -21.46
N GLU A 153 8.72 -0.61 -22.68
CA GLU A 153 9.50 -0.52 -23.92
C GLU A 153 10.44 0.71 -23.93
N GLU A 154 9.97 1.88 -23.46
CA GLU A 154 10.82 3.07 -23.32
C GLU A 154 11.98 2.84 -22.35
N MET A 155 11.74 2.20 -21.20
CA MET A 155 12.80 1.82 -20.27
C MET A 155 13.77 0.78 -20.87
N GLU A 156 13.27 -0.19 -21.63
CA GLU A 156 14.10 -1.18 -22.32
C GLU A 156 14.98 -0.54 -23.39
N GLY A 157 14.44 0.40 -24.16
CA GLY A 157 15.20 1.19 -25.14
C GLY A 157 16.32 1.99 -24.51
N PHE A 158 16.04 2.63 -23.36
CA PHE A 158 17.03 3.36 -22.58
C PHE A 158 18.18 2.44 -22.12
N VAL A 159 17.86 1.31 -21.49
CA VAL A 159 18.87 0.35 -20.98
C VAL A 159 19.65 -0.31 -22.12
N ALA A 160 18.99 -0.59 -23.25
CA ALA A 160 19.64 -1.15 -24.43
C ALA A 160 20.67 -0.17 -25.01
N ALA A 161 20.33 1.11 -25.14
CA ALA A 161 21.27 2.14 -25.58
C ALA A 161 22.42 2.35 -24.58
N ALA A 162 22.12 2.37 -23.28
CA ALA A 162 23.10 2.57 -22.21
C ALA A 162 24.16 1.46 -22.13
N SER A 163 23.74 0.22 -22.32
CA SER A 163 24.60 -0.95 -22.13
C SER A 163 25.15 -1.53 -23.44
N GLY A 164 24.76 -0.99 -24.59
CA GLY A 164 24.98 -1.61 -25.90
C GLY A 164 24.28 -2.97 -26.02
N GLY A 165 23.09 -3.11 -25.42
CA GLY A 165 22.25 -4.31 -25.43
C GLY A 165 22.69 -5.43 -24.48
N ARG A 166 23.64 -5.18 -23.58
CA ARG A 166 24.20 -6.20 -22.66
C ARG A 166 23.41 -6.35 -21.37
N GLU A 167 22.75 -5.29 -20.93
CA GLU A 167 21.99 -5.24 -19.68
C GLU A 167 20.48 -5.26 -19.97
N ARG A 168 19.71 -5.83 -19.04
CA ARG A 168 18.24 -5.89 -19.09
C ARG A 168 17.59 -5.42 -17.79
N ASN A 169 18.39 -4.86 -16.88
CA ASN A 169 17.92 -4.44 -15.59
C ASN A 169 17.24 -3.07 -15.72
N LEU A 170 15.92 -3.05 -15.60
CA LEU A 170 15.14 -1.81 -15.70
C LEU A 170 15.14 -0.99 -14.41
N LEU A 171 15.58 -1.57 -13.28
CA LEU A 171 15.47 -0.93 -11.96
C LEU A 171 16.11 0.48 -11.90
N PRO A 172 17.29 0.74 -12.49
CA PRO A 172 17.90 2.07 -12.45
C PRO A 172 17.07 3.15 -13.17
N VAL A 173 16.28 2.77 -14.17
CA VAL A 173 15.38 3.68 -14.89
C VAL A 173 14.02 3.74 -14.21
N LEU A 174 13.53 2.64 -13.64
CA LEU A 174 12.26 2.58 -12.93
C LEU A 174 12.27 3.46 -11.66
N LEU A 175 13.35 3.44 -10.87
CA LEU A 175 13.42 4.13 -9.57
C LEU A 175 13.13 5.64 -9.66
N PRO A 176 13.75 6.42 -10.57
CA PRO A 176 13.40 7.83 -10.78
C PRO A 176 11.96 8.10 -11.18
N ASN A 177 11.22 7.10 -11.67
CA ASN A 177 9.82 7.23 -12.12
C ASN A 177 8.80 6.86 -11.03
N VAL A 178 9.25 6.23 -9.94
CA VAL A 178 8.39 5.71 -8.85
C VAL A 178 8.81 6.24 -7.48
N PHE A 179 9.74 7.20 -7.45
CA PHE A 179 10.28 7.79 -6.24
C PHE A 179 9.20 8.41 -5.33
N GLN A 180 8.10 8.87 -5.92
CA GLN A 180 6.95 9.42 -5.18
C GLN A 180 6.16 8.35 -4.42
N GLU A 181 6.00 7.16 -5.01
CA GLU A 181 5.42 5.98 -4.38
C GLU A 181 6.30 5.45 -3.24
N LEU A 182 7.61 5.72 -3.29
CA LEU A 182 8.57 5.33 -2.26
C LEU A 182 8.63 6.32 -1.07
N GLY A 183 7.72 7.29 -1.00
CA GLY A 183 7.57 8.19 0.15
C GLY A 183 8.58 9.35 0.18
N ILE A 184 9.14 9.71 -0.97
CA ILE A 184 9.97 10.91 -1.12
C ILE A 184 9.02 12.09 -1.34
N VAL A 185 9.21 13.20 -0.63
CA VAL A 185 8.19 14.22 -0.34
C VAL A 185 8.23 15.43 -1.29
N TYR A 186 7.07 15.99 -1.68
CA TYR A 186 6.95 17.18 -2.55
C TYR A 186 5.95 18.22 -2.03
N GLY A 187 6.27 19.51 -2.23
CA GLY A 187 5.31 20.60 -2.28
C GLY A 187 4.91 20.86 -3.73
N CYS A 188 3.67 21.21 -4.01
CA CYS A 188 3.20 21.53 -5.36
C CYS A 188 2.06 22.53 -5.26
N THR A 189 1.98 23.41 -6.26
CA THR A 189 0.88 24.36 -6.41
C THR A 189 0.38 24.28 -7.84
N SER A 190 -0.94 24.24 -8.05
CA SER A 190 -1.53 24.27 -9.38
C SER A 190 -2.85 25.05 -9.40
N PHE A 191 -3.13 25.77 -10.48
CA PHE A 191 -4.40 26.46 -10.69
C PHE A 191 -4.83 26.44 -12.16
N ALA A 192 -6.13 26.56 -12.38
CA ALA A 192 -6.75 26.86 -13.65
C ALA A 192 -7.64 28.09 -13.52
N ALA A 193 -7.57 28.98 -14.52
CA ALA A 193 -8.39 30.18 -14.62
C ALA A 193 -8.92 30.32 -16.05
N PHE A 194 -10.21 30.60 -16.22
CA PHE A 194 -10.84 30.78 -17.53
C PHE A 194 -12.15 31.57 -17.45
N GLY A 195 -12.76 31.89 -18.60
CA GLY A 195 -14.06 32.56 -18.66
C GLY A 195 -14.02 33.94 -17.98
N VAL A 196 -14.89 34.17 -16.99
CA VAL A 196 -14.93 35.45 -16.26
C VAL A 196 -13.69 35.71 -15.40
N ALA A 197 -12.82 34.71 -15.20
CA ALA A 197 -11.60 34.86 -14.43
C ALA A 197 -10.45 35.47 -15.24
N THR A 198 -10.40 35.27 -16.57
CA THR A 198 -9.30 35.72 -17.43
C THR A 198 -9.70 36.91 -18.30
N SER A 199 -8.70 37.69 -18.74
CA SER A 199 -8.93 38.95 -19.46
C SER A 199 -9.62 38.77 -20.83
N ASP A 200 -9.45 37.62 -21.46
CA ASP A 200 -9.97 37.28 -22.79
C ASP A 200 -10.81 35.98 -22.79
N GLY A 201 -11.18 35.47 -21.61
CA GLY A 201 -11.96 34.25 -21.44
C GLY A 201 -11.21 32.94 -21.68
N ARG A 202 -9.95 32.97 -22.13
CA ARG A 202 -9.17 31.77 -22.42
C ARG A 202 -8.78 31.02 -21.15
N LEU A 203 -8.45 29.73 -21.30
CA LEU A 203 -7.98 28.91 -20.20
C LEU A 203 -6.47 29.04 -19.99
N LEU A 204 -6.08 29.37 -18.76
CA LEU A 204 -4.71 29.36 -18.26
C LEU A 204 -4.58 28.29 -17.18
N HIS A 205 -3.53 27.47 -17.25
CA HIS A 205 -3.21 26.47 -16.25
C HIS A 205 -1.78 26.70 -15.74
N GLY A 206 -1.64 27.16 -14.50
CA GLY A 206 -0.35 27.43 -13.86
C GLY A 206 0.07 26.33 -12.87
N ARG A 207 1.37 26.07 -12.77
CA ARG A 207 1.96 25.07 -11.86
C ARG A 207 3.32 25.51 -11.33
N ASN A 208 3.54 25.30 -10.04
CA ASN A 208 4.87 25.14 -9.42
C ASN A 208 5.04 23.71 -8.90
N LEU A 209 6.20 23.12 -9.19
CA LEU A 209 6.70 21.88 -8.58
C LEU A 209 7.77 22.25 -7.56
N ASP A 210 7.51 21.95 -6.30
CA ASP A 210 8.40 22.26 -5.18
C ASP A 210 9.06 21.00 -4.63
N TYR A 211 10.36 20.87 -4.83
CA TYR A 211 11.13 19.77 -4.29
C TYR A 211 12.54 20.21 -3.89
N LEU A 212 12.68 20.61 -2.63
CA LEU A 212 13.93 21.13 -2.07
C LEU A 212 15.10 20.13 -2.19
N PRO A 213 14.96 18.83 -1.88
CA PRO A 213 16.03 17.85 -2.12
C PRO A 213 16.45 17.69 -3.59
N MET A 214 15.59 18.01 -4.57
CA MET A 214 15.96 18.00 -6.00
C MET A 214 16.48 19.34 -6.51
N GLN A 215 16.73 20.36 -5.68
CA GLN A 215 17.38 21.59 -6.14
C GLN A 215 18.71 21.33 -6.88
N THR A 216 19.50 20.34 -6.45
CA THR A 216 20.73 19.91 -7.15
C THR A 216 20.46 19.28 -8.51
N VAL A 217 19.28 18.70 -8.70
CA VAL A 217 18.80 18.07 -9.93
C VAL A 217 18.03 19.06 -10.82
N GLY A 218 17.42 20.09 -10.22
CA GLY A 218 16.60 21.10 -10.88
C GLY A 218 17.32 21.84 -12.02
N ARG A 219 18.64 22.00 -11.91
CA ARG A 219 19.50 22.57 -12.95
C ARG A 219 19.59 21.73 -14.24
N TYR A 220 19.22 20.44 -14.17
CA TYR A 220 19.14 19.54 -15.33
C TYR A 220 17.72 19.48 -15.90
N GLY A 221 16.80 20.32 -15.42
CA GLY A 221 15.46 20.43 -15.97
C GLY A 221 15.50 20.79 -17.45
N LEU A 222 14.69 20.12 -18.25
CA LEU A 222 14.64 20.28 -19.70
C LEU A 222 13.18 20.33 -20.18
N VAL A 223 12.97 20.93 -21.36
CA VAL A 223 11.68 20.87 -22.05
C VAL A 223 11.71 19.74 -23.07
N ALA A 224 10.77 18.81 -22.96
CA ALA A 224 10.64 17.68 -23.87
C ALA A 224 9.36 17.78 -24.70
N ILE A 225 9.51 17.64 -26.01
CA ILE A 225 8.43 17.37 -26.96
C ILE A 225 8.46 15.88 -27.26
N TYR A 226 7.36 15.19 -27.04
CA TYR A 226 7.21 13.78 -27.37
C TYR A 226 6.27 13.64 -28.56
N GLU A 227 6.68 12.90 -29.59
CA GLU A 227 5.89 12.51 -30.76
C GLU A 227 5.91 10.96 -30.89
N PRO A 228 5.27 10.24 -29.93
CA PRO A 228 5.25 8.79 -29.93
C PRO A 228 4.39 8.24 -31.08
N GLU A 229 4.84 7.15 -31.70
CA GLU A 229 4.08 6.46 -32.73
C GLU A 229 2.77 5.88 -32.14
N GLY A 230 1.65 6.13 -32.82
CA GLY A 230 0.34 5.64 -32.39
C GLY A 230 -0.28 6.35 -31.18
N ALA A 231 0.33 7.41 -30.67
CA ALA A 231 -0.16 8.18 -29.53
C ALA A 231 -0.12 9.70 -29.78
N TYR A 232 -0.75 10.49 -28.91
CA TYR A 232 -0.82 11.94 -29.05
C TYR A 232 0.50 12.61 -28.67
N PRO A 233 1.03 13.50 -29.54
CA PRO A 233 2.19 14.30 -29.18
C PRO A 233 1.88 15.27 -28.03
N PHE A 234 2.88 15.55 -27.21
CA PHE A 234 2.73 16.44 -26.06
C PHE A 234 4.03 17.15 -25.70
N ILE A 235 3.92 18.22 -24.90
CA ILE A 235 5.04 18.97 -24.34
C ILE A 235 5.04 18.91 -22.82
N THR A 236 6.22 18.81 -22.22
CA THR A 236 6.40 18.78 -20.77
C THR A 236 7.75 19.38 -20.35
N VAL A 237 7.87 19.68 -19.06
CA VAL A 237 9.17 19.89 -18.41
C VAL A 237 9.51 18.60 -17.67
N THR A 238 10.68 18.02 -17.93
CA THR A 238 11.13 16.74 -17.36
C THR A 238 12.62 16.78 -17.03
N TYR A 239 13.19 15.63 -16.70
CA TYR A 239 14.59 15.42 -16.38
C TYR A 239 15.16 14.25 -17.20
N PRO A 240 16.49 14.19 -17.39
CA PRO A 240 17.13 13.01 -17.98
C PRO A 240 16.75 11.71 -17.26
N ALA A 241 16.62 10.62 -18.01
CA ALA A 241 16.24 9.28 -17.52
C ALA A 241 14.81 9.16 -16.92
N ASN A 242 14.01 10.23 -16.95
CA ASN A 242 12.60 10.18 -16.59
C ASN A 242 11.74 9.80 -17.80
N VAL A 243 10.84 8.83 -17.62
CA VAL A 243 9.93 8.28 -18.65
C VAL A 243 8.50 8.78 -18.44
N GLY A 244 8.03 8.81 -17.19
CA GLY A 244 6.76 9.39 -16.79
C GLY A 244 6.80 10.91 -16.73
N VAL A 245 5.66 11.52 -16.39
CA VAL A 245 5.52 12.99 -16.36
C VAL A 245 4.81 13.46 -15.09
N MET A 246 5.13 14.69 -14.67
CA MET A 246 4.47 15.35 -13.54
C MET A 246 3.51 16.46 -13.98
N GLN A 247 3.68 16.93 -15.21
CA GLN A 247 2.84 17.92 -15.87
C GLN A 247 2.97 17.80 -17.38
N GLY A 248 2.11 18.46 -18.13
CA GLY A 248 2.30 18.64 -19.56
C GLY A 248 1.02 19.03 -20.27
N MET A 249 1.10 19.13 -21.59
CA MET A 249 -0.04 19.45 -22.44
C MET A 249 0.09 18.74 -23.79
N ASN A 250 -0.97 18.07 -24.23
CA ASN A 250 -1.00 17.37 -25.51
C ASN A 250 -1.58 18.23 -26.65
N VAL A 251 -1.44 17.74 -27.88
CA VAL A 251 -1.96 18.41 -29.10
C VAL A 251 -3.47 18.62 -29.11
N HIS A 252 -4.24 17.91 -28.28
CA HIS A 252 -5.68 18.12 -28.14
C HIS A 252 -6.05 19.25 -27.18
N GLY A 253 -5.06 19.86 -26.52
CA GLY A 253 -5.28 20.90 -25.53
C GLY A 253 -5.68 20.35 -24.16
N ILE A 254 -5.39 19.08 -23.88
CA ILE A 254 -5.49 18.52 -22.53
C ILE A 254 -4.20 18.83 -21.80
N SER A 255 -4.29 19.54 -20.68
CA SER A 255 -3.17 19.83 -19.80
C SER A 255 -3.37 19.18 -18.44
N VAL A 256 -2.29 18.67 -17.87
CA VAL A 256 -2.31 17.97 -16.58
C VAL A 256 -1.21 18.48 -15.66
N SER A 257 -1.48 18.45 -14.37
CA SER A 257 -0.52 18.67 -13.29
C SER A 257 -0.98 17.94 -12.04
N MET A 258 -0.10 17.80 -11.06
CA MET A 258 -0.40 17.05 -9.83
C MET A 258 0.24 17.65 -8.59
N SER A 259 -0.47 17.60 -7.48
CA SER A 259 0.05 18.01 -6.19
C SER A 259 -0.06 16.86 -5.21
N TYR A 260 0.95 16.68 -4.38
CA TYR A 260 1.04 15.53 -3.48
C TYR A 260 0.19 15.74 -2.24
N SER A 261 -0.77 14.87 -1.94
CA SER A 261 -1.63 15.01 -0.75
C SER A 261 -1.52 13.73 0.05
N PHE A 262 -0.79 13.74 1.16
CA PHE A 262 -0.45 12.52 1.89
C PHE A 262 -1.73 11.81 2.35
N ALA A 263 -1.89 10.56 1.95
CA ALA A 263 -2.97 9.72 2.43
C ALA A 263 -2.46 8.80 3.56
N THR A 264 -3.35 8.44 4.49
CA THR A 264 -3.06 7.48 5.55
C THR A 264 -2.52 6.15 4.99
N SER A 265 -1.72 5.43 5.79
CA SER A 265 -1.09 4.17 5.37
C SER A 265 -2.07 3.11 4.87
N GLU A 266 -3.32 3.16 5.32
CA GLU A 266 -4.38 2.27 4.87
C GLU A 266 -4.91 2.61 3.47
N ASN A 267 -4.73 3.83 2.98
CA ASN A 267 -5.25 4.34 1.70
C ASN A 267 -4.13 4.56 0.67
N VAL A 268 -2.95 3.97 0.89
CA VAL A 268 -1.82 3.96 -0.05
C VAL A 268 -1.37 2.52 -0.35
N THR A 269 -0.77 2.31 -1.51
CA THR A 269 -0.25 1.00 -1.93
C THR A 269 0.79 1.12 -3.03
N ALA A 270 1.69 0.14 -3.11
CA ALA A 270 2.60 -0.04 -4.25
C ALA A 270 1.97 -0.91 -5.37
N ASP A 271 0.73 -1.35 -5.20
CA ASP A 271 -0.01 -2.20 -6.13
C ASP A 271 -0.95 -1.35 -7.02
N GLY A 272 -0.34 -0.68 -8.00
CA GLY A 272 -1.03 0.17 -8.95
C GLY A 272 -0.08 0.78 -9.96
N ILE A 273 -0.63 1.51 -10.94
CA ILE A 273 0.12 2.30 -11.90
C ILE A 273 0.77 3.45 -11.15
N ALA A 274 2.10 3.55 -11.20
CA ALA A 274 2.79 4.71 -10.65
C ALA A 274 2.29 5.97 -11.35
N PHE A 275 2.03 7.02 -10.58
CA PHE A 275 1.20 8.11 -11.03
C PHE A 275 1.84 8.87 -12.21
N MET A 276 3.18 8.92 -12.29
CA MET A 276 3.90 9.56 -13.40
C MET A 276 3.64 8.87 -14.73
N PHE A 277 3.52 7.53 -14.72
CA PHE A 277 3.12 6.75 -15.89
C PHE A 277 1.63 6.97 -16.20
N LEU A 278 0.78 7.06 -15.17
CA LEU A 278 -0.64 7.35 -15.36
C LEU A 278 -0.87 8.71 -16.05
N LEU A 279 -0.17 9.78 -15.62
CA LEU A 279 -0.27 11.08 -16.28
C LEU A 279 0.32 11.07 -17.69
N ARG A 280 1.42 10.33 -17.91
CA ARG A 280 2.00 10.15 -19.24
C ARG A 280 0.98 9.50 -20.17
N GLN A 281 0.29 8.47 -19.68
CA GLN A 281 -0.78 7.81 -20.41
C GLN A 281 -1.92 8.78 -20.75
N VAL A 282 -2.34 9.63 -19.81
CA VAL A 282 -3.36 10.67 -20.06
C VAL A 282 -2.93 11.61 -21.18
N LEU A 283 -1.68 12.11 -21.17
CA LEU A 283 -1.20 12.99 -22.24
C LEU A 283 -1.15 12.29 -23.60
N GLU A 284 -0.77 11.02 -23.65
CA GLU A 284 -0.67 10.23 -24.89
C GLU A 284 -2.02 9.75 -25.45
N GLN A 285 -3.08 9.69 -24.65
CA GLN A 285 -4.33 9.02 -25.05
C GLN A 285 -5.62 9.83 -24.84
N ALA A 286 -5.62 10.83 -23.95
CA ALA A 286 -6.84 11.59 -23.67
C ALA A 286 -7.01 12.74 -24.67
N SER A 287 -8.15 12.77 -25.35
CA SER A 287 -8.51 13.87 -26.24
C SER A 287 -9.49 14.85 -25.59
N THR A 288 -10.12 14.51 -24.45
CA THR A 288 -11.16 15.32 -23.77
C THR A 288 -10.98 15.29 -22.25
N LEU A 289 -11.51 16.31 -21.56
CA LEU A 289 -11.51 16.38 -20.08
C LEU A 289 -12.11 15.13 -19.44
N ASP A 290 -13.28 14.67 -19.91
CA ASP A 290 -13.96 13.51 -19.34
C ASP A 290 -13.18 12.20 -19.55
N GLN A 291 -12.53 12.03 -20.71
CA GLN A 291 -11.63 10.89 -20.94
C GLN A 291 -10.45 10.91 -19.97
N ALA A 292 -9.83 12.06 -19.77
CA ALA A 292 -8.70 12.19 -18.84
C ALA A 292 -9.11 11.89 -17.39
N VAL A 293 -10.24 12.43 -16.93
CA VAL A 293 -10.81 12.10 -15.61
C VAL A 293 -11.08 10.61 -15.50
N GLU A 294 -11.72 10.02 -16.52
CA GLU A 294 -12.09 8.61 -16.50
C GLU A 294 -10.87 7.67 -16.45
N MET A 295 -9.81 8.00 -17.18
CA MET A 295 -8.54 7.28 -17.11
C MET A 295 -7.95 7.29 -15.70
N ILE A 296 -7.97 8.44 -15.02
CA ILE A 296 -7.42 8.60 -13.67
C ILE A 296 -8.29 7.87 -12.63
N VAL A 297 -9.61 8.04 -12.67
CA VAL A 297 -10.53 7.46 -11.67
C VAL A 297 -10.73 5.95 -11.85
N ARG A 298 -10.44 5.39 -13.02
CA ARG A 298 -10.46 3.94 -13.27
C ARG A 298 -9.11 3.25 -13.09
N ALA A 299 -8.01 3.99 -13.07
CA ALA A 299 -6.70 3.40 -12.89
C ALA A 299 -6.56 2.76 -11.49
N PRO A 300 -5.84 1.64 -11.36
CA PRO A 300 -5.40 1.17 -10.05
C PRO A 300 -4.31 2.15 -9.55
N ARG A 301 -4.71 3.09 -8.70
CA ARG A 301 -3.85 4.16 -8.15
C ARG A 301 -2.97 3.67 -6.99
N THR A 302 -1.97 4.45 -6.61
CA THR A 302 -0.97 4.07 -5.61
C THR A 302 -1.05 4.94 -4.36
N ILE A 303 -0.90 6.25 -4.52
CA ILE A 303 -0.70 7.21 -3.43
C ILE A 303 -1.73 8.34 -3.46
N GLY A 304 -1.66 9.22 -2.46
CA GLY A 304 -2.54 10.38 -2.35
C GLY A 304 -2.06 11.59 -3.15
N LEU A 305 -2.93 12.17 -3.99
CA LEU A 305 -2.63 13.26 -4.91
C LEU A 305 -3.87 14.13 -5.17
N ASP A 306 -3.64 15.37 -5.58
CA ASP A 306 -4.60 16.24 -6.26
C ASP A 306 -4.15 16.47 -7.70
N VAL A 307 -4.85 15.88 -8.66
CA VAL A 307 -4.51 16.00 -10.09
C VAL A 307 -5.38 17.04 -10.75
N LEU A 308 -4.80 18.14 -11.22
CA LEU A 308 -5.51 19.15 -12.01
C LEU A 308 -5.43 18.78 -13.50
N VAL A 309 -6.59 18.63 -14.12
CA VAL A 309 -6.74 18.43 -15.57
C VAL A 309 -7.56 19.58 -16.14
N ALA A 310 -7.13 20.13 -17.27
CA ALA A 310 -7.89 21.17 -17.97
C ALA A 310 -7.93 20.92 -19.48
N ASP A 311 -9.01 21.37 -20.12
CA ASP A 311 -9.23 21.22 -21.56
C ASP A 311 -9.34 22.62 -22.21
N GLY A 312 -8.52 22.88 -23.22
CA GLY A 312 -8.50 24.15 -23.93
C GLY A 312 -9.65 24.34 -24.92
N LYS A 313 -10.38 23.27 -25.28
CA LYS A 313 -11.47 23.29 -26.27
C LYS A 313 -12.80 23.65 -25.61
N ILE A 314 -13.04 23.08 -24.44
CA ILE A 314 -14.10 23.47 -23.52
C ILE A 314 -13.40 24.12 -22.33
N PRO A 315 -13.30 25.46 -22.23
CA PRO A 315 -12.54 26.11 -21.16
C PRO A 315 -13.14 25.71 -19.81
N ASP A 316 -12.59 24.64 -19.25
CA ASP A 316 -13.08 23.91 -18.08
C ASP A 316 -11.92 23.07 -17.51
N ALA A 317 -12.01 22.76 -16.22
CA ALA A 317 -10.97 22.04 -15.49
C ALA A 317 -11.57 21.13 -14.41
N ARG A 318 -10.80 20.17 -13.93
CA ARG A 318 -11.14 19.30 -12.79
C ARG A 318 -9.92 19.15 -11.90
N VAL A 319 -10.14 19.12 -10.59
CA VAL A 319 -9.15 18.63 -9.62
C VAL A 319 -9.67 17.30 -9.13
N ILE A 320 -8.90 16.24 -9.36
CA ILE A 320 -9.20 14.90 -8.90
C ILE A 320 -8.38 14.68 -7.64
N GLU A 321 -9.02 14.85 -6.49
CA GLU A 321 -8.47 14.48 -5.19
C GLU A 321 -8.55 12.96 -5.09
N LEU A 322 -7.43 12.27 -4.90
CA LEU A 322 -7.40 10.82 -4.98
C LEU A 322 -6.46 10.20 -3.96
N ALA A 323 -6.78 8.97 -3.58
CA ALA A 323 -5.94 8.02 -2.87
C ALA A 323 -5.99 6.66 -3.63
N ALA A 324 -5.46 5.58 -3.04
CA ALA A 324 -5.44 4.27 -3.70
C ALA A 324 -6.86 3.78 -4.08
N ASP A 325 -7.83 3.95 -3.19
CA ASP A 325 -9.22 3.45 -3.34
C ASP A 325 -10.29 4.55 -3.29
N ARG A 326 -9.97 5.74 -2.75
CA ARG A 326 -10.87 6.90 -2.68
C ARG A 326 -10.54 7.94 -3.76
N TYR A 327 -11.55 8.69 -4.16
CA TYR A 327 -11.36 9.92 -4.92
C TYR A 327 -12.58 10.84 -4.80
N GLN A 328 -12.39 12.12 -5.08
CA GLN A 328 -13.43 13.10 -5.34
C GLN A 328 -13.01 14.00 -6.50
N VAL A 329 -14.00 14.51 -7.23
CA VAL A 329 -13.77 15.40 -8.38
C VAL A 329 -14.33 16.78 -8.08
N ARG A 330 -13.44 17.75 -7.92
CA ARG A 330 -13.78 19.16 -7.76
C ARG A 330 -13.93 19.84 -9.10
N ARG A 331 -14.91 20.73 -9.17
CA ARG A 331 -15.21 21.58 -10.33
C ARG A 331 -14.83 23.04 -10.03
N PRO A 332 -14.54 23.82 -11.07
CA PRO A 332 -14.24 25.24 -10.93
C PRO A 332 -15.44 26.02 -10.43
N GLU A 333 -15.19 27.04 -9.63
CA GLU A 333 -16.17 28.04 -9.22
C GLU A 333 -15.87 29.34 -9.96
N ASP A 334 -16.84 29.83 -10.74
CA ASP A 334 -16.71 30.99 -11.64
C ASP A 334 -15.44 31.01 -12.50
N GLY A 335 -15.05 29.85 -13.03
CA GLY A 335 -13.86 29.75 -13.88
C GLY A 335 -12.53 29.74 -13.12
N LEU A 336 -12.52 29.58 -11.80
CA LEU A 336 -11.32 29.37 -10.99
C LEU A 336 -11.30 27.99 -10.35
N LEU A 337 -10.14 27.33 -10.36
CA LEU A 337 -9.90 26.08 -9.65
C LEU A 337 -8.43 25.99 -9.26
N TRP A 338 -8.10 25.47 -8.09
CA TRP A 338 -6.71 25.31 -7.65
C TRP A 338 -6.54 24.14 -6.69
N ALA A 339 -5.29 23.69 -6.57
CA ALA A 339 -4.87 22.65 -5.66
C ALA A 339 -3.49 22.97 -5.07
N THR A 340 -3.32 22.62 -3.80
CA THR A 340 -2.02 22.59 -3.12
C THR A 340 -1.75 21.15 -2.67
N ASN A 341 -1.12 20.91 -1.53
CA ASN A 341 -0.85 19.55 -1.02
C ASN A 341 -1.86 19.13 0.06
N ARG A 342 -3.12 19.52 -0.12
CA ARG A 342 -4.23 19.18 0.77
C ARG A 342 -5.49 18.86 -0.03
N TYR A 343 -6.24 17.90 0.50
CA TYR A 343 -7.61 17.67 0.10
C TYR A 343 -8.52 18.78 0.64
N GLU A 344 -9.44 19.24 -0.21
CA GLU A 344 -10.46 20.22 0.15
C GLU A 344 -11.81 19.57 0.41
N THR A 345 -12.12 18.43 -0.24
CA THR A 345 -13.40 17.76 -0.02
C THR A 345 -13.45 17.09 1.34
N PRO A 346 -14.57 17.18 2.09
CA PRO A 346 -14.70 16.54 3.40
C PRO A 346 -14.37 15.04 3.37
N PHE A 347 -14.84 14.32 2.34
CA PHE A 347 -14.62 12.89 2.17
C PHE A 347 -13.14 12.52 2.01
N MET A 348 -12.34 13.35 1.31
CA MET A 348 -10.92 13.08 1.13
C MET A 348 -10.08 13.57 2.32
N ARG A 349 -10.49 14.64 3.01
CA ARG A 349 -9.81 15.11 4.24
C ARG A 349 -9.75 14.06 5.34
N GLU A 350 -10.75 13.17 5.43
CA GLU A 350 -10.74 12.04 6.39
C GLU A 350 -9.50 11.14 6.28
N VAL A 351 -8.92 11.04 5.08
CA VAL A 351 -7.75 10.17 4.84
C VAL A 351 -6.46 10.96 4.69
N GLN A 352 -6.47 12.28 4.91
CA GLN A 352 -5.27 13.10 4.83
C GLN A 352 -4.34 12.85 6.02
N GLN A 353 -3.06 12.71 5.75
CA GLN A 353 -1.97 12.66 6.72
C GLN A 353 -1.14 13.96 6.65
N ALA A 354 -0.43 14.25 7.72
CA ALA A 354 0.50 15.37 7.77
C ALA A 354 1.61 15.28 6.70
N GLY A 355 1.81 16.37 5.94
CA GLY A 355 2.82 16.49 4.88
C GLY A 355 3.91 17.54 5.17
N TRP A 356 5.00 17.54 4.42
CA TRP A 356 6.20 18.40 4.66
C TRP A 356 5.94 19.92 4.64
N LEU A 357 4.85 20.39 4.03
CA LEU A 357 4.55 21.82 3.92
C LEU A 357 3.14 22.12 4.42
N ALA A 358 3.02 23.18 5.22
CA ALA A 358 1.74 23.81 5.53
C ALA A 358 1.10 24.30 4.22
N SER A 359 0.06 23.59 3.76
CA SER A 359 -0.54 23.80 2.46
C SER A 359 -1.63 24.84 2.50
N GLU A 360 -2.30 24.97 3.65
CA GLU A 360 -3.33 25.97 3.87
C GLU A 360 -2.85 27.41 3.67
N ALA A 361 -1.62 27.75 4.06
CA ALA A 361 -1.08 29.10 3.83
C ALA A 361 -1.02 29.43 2.33
N ARG A 362 -0.58 28.48 1.51
CA ARG A 362 -0.57 28.62 0.04
C ARG A 362 -1.98 28.56 -0.54
N ASP A 363 -2.87 27.71 -0.02
CA ASP A 363 -4.27 27.63 -0.46
C ASP A 363 -4.98 28.98 -0.28
N ARG A 364 -4.91 29.55 0.93
CA ARG A 364 -5.45 30.89 1.24
C ARG A 364 -4.81 31.94 0.35
N ARG A 365 -3.49 31.88 0.14
CA ARG A 365 -2.77 32.84 -0.71
C ARG A 365 -3.19 32.75 -2.18
N LEU A 366 -3.38 31.54 -2.72
CA LEU A 366 -3.93 31.34 -4.07
C LEU A 366 -5.33 31.93 -4.18
N ARG A 367 -6.20 31.64 -3.20
CA ARG A 367 -7.57 32.21 -3.16
C ARG A 367 -7.53 33.73 -3.22
N GLU A 368 -6.69 34.37 -2.40
CA GLU A 368 -6.50 35.82 -2.42
C GLU A 368 -6.04 36.35 -3.79
N LEU A 369 -4.99 35.74 -4.36
CA LEU A 369 -4.38 36.18 -5.61
C LEU A 369 -5.32 36.00 -6.81
N LEU A 370 -5.94 34.82 -6.93
CA LEU A 370 -6.87 34.50 -8.01
C LEU A 370 -8.15 35.34 -7.93
N THR A 371 -8.61 35.64 -6.71
CA THR A 371 -9.74 36.57 -6.51
C THR A 371 -9.36 38.00 -6.88
N ARG A 372 -8.16 38.46 -6.48
CA ARG A 372 -7.66 39.81 -6.78
C ARG A 372 -7.56 40.08 -8.28
N TRP A 373 -7.11 39.10 -9.06
CA TRP A 373 -6.90 39.23 -10.49
C TRP A 373 -8.08 38.76 -11.34
N ARG A 374 -9.22 38.44 -10.71
CA ARG A 374 -10.42 37.98 -11.41
C ARG A 374 -10.86 38.97 -12.50
N GLY A 375 -11.10 38.44 -13.69
CA GLY A 375 -11.47 39.20 -14.90
C GLY A 375 -10.29 39.87 -15.61
N GLY A 376 -9.09 39.82 -15.02
CA GLY A 376 -7.88 40.43 -15.54
C GLY A 376 -6.70 39.48 -15.66
N LEU A 377 -6.84 38.19 -15.37
CA LEU A 377 -5.73 37.22 -15.50
C LEU A 377 -5.32 37.05 -16.97
N ASP A 378 -4.10 37.50 -17.28
CA ASP A 378 -3.36 37.14 -18.49
C ASP A 378 -2.10 36.31 -18.16
N VAL A 379 -1.23 36.09 -19.15
CA VAL A 379 0.01 35.31 -19.01
C VAL A 379 0.98 35.97 -18.00
N PRO A 380 1.36 37.26 -18.14
CA PRO A 380 2.11 37.98 -17.11
C PRO A 380 1.53 37.90 -15.69
N GLN A 381 0.21 38.10 -15.52
CA GLN A 381 -0.40 38.02 -14.19
C GLN A 381 -0.40 36.60 -13.62
N ALA A 382 -0.68 35.58 -14.45
CA ALA A 382 -0.61 34.18 -14.05
C ALA A 382 0.83 33.78 -13.63
N ALA A 383 1.84 34.24 -14.36
CA ALA A 383 3.24 34.09 -13.95
C ALA A 383 3.53 34.83 -12.63
N GLY A 384 2.94 36.00 -12.42
CA GLY A 384 3.00 36.75 -11.16
C GLY A 384 2.42 36.00 -9.97
N VAL A 385 1.34 35.22 -10.16
CA VAL A 385 0.77 34.33 -9.12
C VAL A 385 1.78 33.23 -8.75
N LEU A 386 2.41 32.60 -9.74
CA LEU A 386 3.41 31.54 -9.51
C LEU A 386 4.72 32.08 -8.91
N ARG A 387 5.02 33.36 -9.10
CA ARG A 387 6.16 34.09 -8.53
C ARG A 387 5.88 34.73 -7.18
N ASP A 388 4.68 34.54 -6.62
CA ASP A 388 4.30 35.21 -5.38
C ASP A 388 5.21 34.79 -4.23
N ARG A 389 5.84 35.78 -3.60
CA ARG A 389 6.75 35.63 -2.45
C ARG A 389 6.03 35.87 -1.12
N GLY A 390 4.69 35.80 -1.09
CA GLY A 390 3.86 36.09 0.06
C GLY A 390 3.15 37.46 0.01
N GLY A 391 2.23 37.67 0.96
CA GLY A 391 1.46 38.90 1.10
C GLY A 391 2.27 40.10 1.60
N ALA A 392 1.66 41.29 1.62
CA ALA A 392 2.29 42.47 2.22
C ALA A 392 2.64 42.25 3.71
N GLU A 393 1.91 41.36 4.39
CA GLU A 393 2.17 40.96 5.77
C GLU A 393 3.41 40.05 5.92
N ALA A 394 3.83 39.35 4.85
CA ALA A 394 5.05 38.54 4.83
C ALA A 394 6.33 39.38 4.64
N ARG A 395 6.17 40.68 4.38
CA ARG A 395 7.29 41.61 4.20
C ARG A 395 8.12 41.72 5.47
N GLY A 396 9.43 41.63 5.32
CA GLY A 396 10.38 41.59 6.43
C GLY A 396 10.41 40.30 7.28
N ALA A 397 9.33 39.51 7.30
CA ALA A 397 9.34 38.16 7.88
C ALA A 397 10.10 37.16 7.00
N LEU A 398 10.11 37.40 5.68
CA LEU A 398 10.78 36.60 4.66
C LEU A 398 10.33 35.14 4.64
N VAL A 399 9.04 34.92 4.89
CA VAL A 399 8.40 33.60 4.76
C VAL A 399 8.07 33.32 3.28
N GLY A 400 8.08 32.05 2.89
CA GLY A 400 7.75 31.64 1.51
C GLY A 400 6.29 31.95 1.13
N GLY A 401 6.05 32.15 -0.17
CA GLY A 401 4.72 32.35 -0.74
C GLY A 401 4.27 31.15 -1.56
N ILE A 402 3.73 31.41 -2.76
CA ILE A 402 3.52 30.37 -3.77
C ILE A 402 4.87 29.87 -4.31
N ASP A 403 5.81 30.80 -4.52
CA ASP A 403 7.22 30.50 -4.76
C ASP A 403 7.93 30.28 -3.42
N ASN A 404 8.67 29.17 -3.32
CA ASN A 404 9.38 28.77 -2.11
C ASN A 404 10.72 28.11 -2.46
N ALA A 405 11.53 27.75 -1.46
CA ALA A 405 12.89 27.26 -1.69
C ALA A 405 12.89 25.90 -2.41
N GLY A 406 11.75 25.20 -2.43
CA GLY A 406 11.58 23.99 -3.20
C GLY A 406 11.28 24.23 -4.68
N THR A 407 10.85 25.40 -5.12
CA THR A 407 10.31 25.60 -6.48
C THR A 407 11.37 25.36 -7.57
N ILE A 408 11.32 24.17 -8.19
CA ILE A 408 12.30 23.70 -9.19
C ILE A 408 11.77 23.69 -10.63
N VAL A 409 10.44 23.70 -10.81
CA VAL A 409 9.80 23.87 -12.13
C VAL A 409 8.61 24.80 -11.99
N THR A 410 8.54 25.78 -12.88
CA THR A 410 7.37 26.64 -13.05
C THR A 410 6.89 26.51 -14.48
N ALA A 411 5.63 26.13 -14.65
CA ALA A 411 5.02 25.95 -15.96
C ALA A 411 3.67 26.66 -16.02
N LEU A 412 3.41 27.33 -17.13
CA LEU A 412 2.12 27.94 -17.46
C LEU A 412 1.69 27.43 -18.82
N PHE A 413 0.47 26.92 -18.92
CA PHE A 413 -0.11 26.42 -20.16
C PHE A 413 -1.26 27.32 -20.61
N ASP A 414 -1.34 27.57 -21.90
CA ASP A 414 -2.54 28.03 -22.62
C ASP A 414 -2.97 26.90 -23.56
N PRO A 415 -3.81 25.97 -23.09
CA PRO A 415 -4.20 24.79 -23.85
C PRO A 415 -5.07 25.09 -25.05
N SER A 416 -5.75 26.25 -25.06
CA SER A 416 -6.56 26.67 -26.21
C SER A 416 -5.68 26.92 -27.44
N ARG A 417 -4.48 27.46 -27.21
CA ARG A 417 -3.52 27.83 -28.27
C ARG A 417 -2.33 26.87 -28.39
N LEU A 418 -2.27 25.84 -27.56
CA LEU A 418 -1.14 24.90 -27.47
C LEU A 418 0.19 25.59 -27.13
N ARG A 419 0.15 26.59 -26.24
CA ARG A 419 1.35 27.31 -25.78
C ARG A 419 1.72 26.94 -24.35
N MET A 420 3.02 26.89 -24.09
CA MET A 420 3.59 26.65 -22.77
C MET A 420 4.66 27.69 -22.48
N TRP A 421 4.70 28.21 -21.26
CA TRP A 421 5.83 28.95 -20.71
C TRP A 421 6.46 28.12 -19.61
N ALA A 422 7.77 27.90 -19.66
CA ALA A 422 8.48 27.10 -18.68
C ALA A 422 9.74 27.78 -18.17
N GLY A 423 9.93 27.71 -16.86
CA GLY A 423 11.16 28.06 -16.16
C GLY A 423 11.73 26.83 -15.45
N VAL A 424 13.07 26.75 -15.44
CA VAL A 424 13.84 25.76 -14.68
C VAL A 424 14.81 26.49 -13.74
N VAL A 425 15.35 25.79 -12.75
CA VAL A 425 16.30 26.38 -11.80
C VAL A 425 17.50 26.96 -12.56
N SER A 426 17.88 28.20 -12.23
CA SER A 426 19.01 28.90 -12.83
C SER A 426 19.80 29.65 -11.75
N GLU A 427 20.89 30.32 -12.12
CA GLU A 427 21.63 31.18 -11.19
C GLU A 427 20.77 32.31 -10.59
N ALA A 428 19.64 32.64 -11.22
CA ALA A 428 18.72 33.66 -10.74
C ALA A 428 17.96 33.27 -9.46
N GLY A 429 17.91 32.00 -9.09
CA GLY A 429 17.16 31.51 -7.92
C GLY A 429 16.27 30.31 -8.25
N THR A 430 15.02 30.34 -7.79
CA THR A 430 14.01 29.32 -8.12
C THR A 430 13.65 29.39 -9.61
N SER A 431 12.97 28.35 -10.11
CA SER A 431 12.50 28.34 -11.50
C SER A 431 11.46 29.43 -11.81
N ALA A 432 10.72 29.90 -10.80
CA ALA A 432 9.74 30.96 -10.95
C ALA A 432 10.39 32.32 -11.22
N GLU A 433 11.53 32.62 -10.57
CA GLU A 433 12.20 33.91 -10.67
C GLU A 433 12.90 34.16 -12.01
N GLY A 434 13.30 33.08 -12.69
CA GLY A 434 13.94 33.11 -14.01
C GLY A 434 13.00 33.52 -15.14
N THR A 435 13.54 33.64 -16.35
CA THR A 435 12.75 33.83 -17.56
C THR A 435 11.91 32.59 -17.83
N LEU A 436 10.60 32.76 -18.04
CA LEU A 436 9.74 31.68 -18.51
C LEU A 436 9.78 31.65 -20.03
N HIS A 437 10.49 30.67 -20.60
CA HIS A 437 10.67 30.51 -22.04
C HIS A 437 9.37 30.02 -22.68
N ALA A 438 8.99 30.60 -23.80
CA ALA A 438 7.73 30.32 -24.47
C ALA A 438 7.89 29.30 -25.60
N PHE A 439 6.95 28.35 -25.65
CA PHE A 439 6.88 27.28 -26.62
C PHE A 439 5.48 27.23 -27.24
N ASP A 440 5.40 26.92 -28.54
CA ASP A 440 4.15 26.64 -29.24
C ASP A 440 4.26 25.22 -29.79
N LEU A 441 3.53 24.29 -29.17
CA LEU A 441 3.64 22.86 -29.47
C LEU A 441 3.34 22.57 -30.94
N ALA A 442 2.40 23.30 -31.56
CA ALA A 442 2.11 23.10 -32.97
C ALA A 442 3.35 23.44 -33.81
N ARG A 443 4.03 24.56 -33.53
CA ARG A 443 5.27 24.94 -34.24
C ARG A 443 6.40 23.95 -34.01
N GLU A 444 6.60 23.46 -32.78
CA GLU A 444 7.66 22.48 -32.47
C GLU A 444 7.44 21.15 -33.21
N LEU A 445 6.20 20.80 -33.52
CA LEU A 445 5.81 19.64 -34.34
C LEU A 445 5.77 19.94 -35.86
N GLY A 446 6.12 21.15 -36.28
CA GLY A 446 6.05 21.56 -37.69
C GLY A 446 4.62 21.78 -38.23
N LEU A 447 3.64 21.93 -37.33
CA LEU A 447 2.23 22.22 -37.64
C LEU A 447 1.95 23.73 -37.62
N PRO A 448 0.90 24.20 -38.32
CA PRO A 448 0.45 25.58 -38.22
C PRO A 448 0.02 25.94 -36.78
N PRO A 449 0.48 27.08 -36.22
CA PRO A 449 0.08 27.50 -34.88
C PRO A 449 -1.41 27.83 -34.81
N ARG A 450 -2.04 27.56 -33.66
CA ARG A 450 -3.46 27.91 -33.41
C ARG A 450 -3.71 29.40 -33.23
N SER A 451 -2.65 30.18 -33.00
CA SER A 451 -2.74 31.63 -32.84
C SER A 451 -1.64 32.34 -33.63
N ALA A 452 -2.04 33.43 -34.30
CA ALA A 452 -1.16 34.35 -34.99
C ALA A 452 -0.52 35.39 -34.04
N GLU A 453 -0.94 35.46 -32.78
CA GLU A 453 -0.36 36.39 -31.81
C GLU A 453 1.14 36.12 -31.62
N PRO A 454 1.99 37.15 -31.45
CA PRO A 454 3.39 36.97 -31.13
C PRO A 454 3.58 36.06 -29.91
N LEU A 455 4.57 35.17 -29.98
CA LEU A 455 4.97 34.31 -28.88
C LEU A 455 6.21 34.93 -28.23
N GLY A 456 6.09 35.35 -26.97
CA GLY A 456 7.18 35.89 -26.18
C GLY A 456 7.27 35.22 -24.83
N GLY A 457 8.49 35.07 -24.31
CA GLY A 457 8.74 34.62 -22.94
C GLY A 457 8.29 35.66 -21.91
N VAL A 458 8.12 35.23 -20.65
CA VAL A 458 7.91 36.14 -19.52
C VAL A 458 9.28 36.43 -18.90
N PRO A 459 9.75 37.70 -18.90
CA PRO A 459 11.10 38.02 -18.45
C PRO A 459 11.31 37.67 -16.97
N ALA A 460 12.55 37.39 -16.60
CA ALA A 460 12.96 37.21 -15.22
C ALA A 460 12.61 38.43 -14.35
N VAL A 461 12.42 38.20 -13.05
CA VAL A 461 12.17 39.28 -12.09
C VAL A 461 13.52 39.89 -11.68
N PRO A 462 13.78 41.18 -11.97
CA PRO A 462 15.00 41.85 -11.52
C PRO A 462 15.04 41.93 -9.99
N VAL A 463 16.25 41.92 -9.43
CA VAL A 463 16.46 42.17 -7.99
C VAL A 463 16.62 43.66 -7.79
N GLU A 464 15.58 44.32 -7.32
CA GLU A 464 15.52 45.78 -7.23
C GLU A 464 15.70 46.28 -5.78
N THR A 465 15.35 45.47 -4.79
CA THR A 465 15.30 45.89 -3.38
C THR A 465 16.22 45.09 -2.44
N GLY A 466 16.53 45.66 -1.27
CA GLY A 466 17.26 44.95 -0.21
C GLY A 466 16.47 43.76 0.36
N GLU A 467 15.14 43.88 0.41
CA GLU A 467 14.24 42.82 0.86
C GLU A 467 14.25 41.62 -0.08
N GLU A 468 14.29 41.83 -1.40
CA GLU A 468 14.38 40.73 -2.36
C GLU A 468 15.71 39.97 -2.27
N ARG A 469 16.81 40.69 -2.02
CA ARG A 469 18.10 40.04 -1.74
C ARG A 469 18.04 39.20 -0.47
N ALA A 470 17.42 39.72 0.58
CA ALA A 470 17.24 39.01 1.84
C ALA A 470 16.34 37.78 1.69
N TRP A 471 15.24 37.89 0.93
CA TRP A 471 14.36 36.76 0.63
C TRP A 471 15.12 35.65 -0.11
N ARG A 472 15.86 35.97 -1.19
CA ARG A 472 16.68 34.97 -1.90
C ARG A 472 17.76 34.34 -1.01
N ALA A 473 18.33 35.12 -0.09
CA ALA A 473 19.28 34.61 0.88
C ALA A 473 18.62 33.59 1.83
N VAL A 474 17.37 33.82 2.28
CA VAL A 474 16.58 32.86 3.04
C VAL A 474 16.34 31.57 2.25
N GLN A 475 15.87 31.67 1.00
CA GLN A 475 15.64 30.48 0.15
C GLN A 475 16.92 29.66 -0.04
N ARG A 476 18.04 30.35 -0.31
CA ARG A 476 19.33 29.70 -0.47
C ARG A 476 19.80 29.06 0.84
N ALA A 477 19.56 29.68 1.98
CA ALA A 477 19.87 29.12 3.28
C ALA A 477 19.05 27.86 3.60
N GLU A 478 17.77 27.82 3.25
CA GLU A 478 16.95 26.60 3.38
C GLU A 478 17.56 25.44 2.59
N PHE A 479 17.98 25.69 1.35
CA PHE A 479 18.70 24.69 0.55
C PHE A 479 20.02 24.25 1.20
N LEU A 480 20.88 25.20 1.60
CA LEU A 480 22.17 24.90 2.24
C LEU A 480 22.00 24.08 3.53
N GLN A 481 20.96 24.38 4.32
CA GLN A 481 20.63 23.63 5.52
C GLN A 481 20.23 22.18 5.18
N SER A 482 19.48 21.97 4.09
CA SER A 482 19.06 20.64 3.65
C SER A 482 20.22 19.73 3.26
N VAL A 483 21.30 20.29 2.70
CA VAL A 483 22.53 19.55 2.33
C VAL A 483 23.61 19.55 3.42
N GLY A 484 23.29 20.04 4.62
CA GLY A 484 24.18 19.95 5.79
C GLY A 484 25.18 21.09 5.95
N GLU A 485 25.14 22.15 5.15
CA GLU A 485 26.12 23.24 5.16
C GLU A 485 25.80 24.35 6.18
N GLN A 486 25.81 24.01 7.47
CA GLN A 486 25.33 24.89 8.56
C GLN A 486 26.11 26.20 8.71
N GLU A 487 27.44 26.20 8.54
CA GLU A 487 28.27 27.41 8.64
C GLU A 487 27.91 28.43 7.55
N ARG A 488 27.65 27.96 6.32
CA ARG A 488 27.26 28.81 5.20
C ARG A 488 25.84 29.37 5.38
N VAL A 489 24.94 28.63 6.04
CA VAL A 489 23.63 29.14 6.46
C VAL A 489 23.80 30.36 7.36
N ARG A 490 24.64 30.26 8.41
CA ARG A 490 24.89 31.37 9.34
C ARG A 490 25.52 32.57 8.66
N GLY A 491 26.59 32.35 7.89
CA GLY A 491 27.27 33.44 7.16
C GLY A 491 26.37 34.17 6.16
N LEU A 492 25.35 33.49 5.63
CA LEU A 492 24.36 34.08 4.73
C LEU A 492 23.25 34.84 5.48
N LEU A 493 22.78 34.32 6.62
CA LEU A 493 21.60 34.84 7.32
C LEU A 493 21.89 35.81 8.46
N GLU A 494 23.07 35.79 9.05
CA GLU A 494 23.44 36.77 10.09
C GLU A 494 23.42 38.23 9.56
N PRO A 495 23.92 38.53 8.34
CA PRO A 495 23.73 39.85 7.73
C PRO A 495 22.26 40.17 7.48
N VAL A 496 21.46 39.18 7.06
CA VAL A 496 20.01 39.36 6.84
C VAL A 496 19.31 39.72 8.15
N LEU A 497 19.68 39.09 9.26
CA LEU A 497 19.13 39.39 10.59
C LEU A 497 19.59 40.75 11.16
N ALA A 498 20.61 41.38 10.59
CA ALA A 498 20.96 42.76 10.94
C ALA A 498 19.95 43.75 10.34
N ASP A 499 19.56 43.51 9.08
CA ASP A 499 18.63 44.37 8.33
C ASP A 499 17.15 44.02 8.60
N PHE A 500 16.85 42.74 8.80
CA PHE A 500 15.51 42.16 9.01
C PHE A 500 15.48 41.37 10.31
N PRO A 501 15.55 42.06 11.45
CA PRO A 501 15.92 41.39 12.68
C PRO A 501 14.72 40.56 13.19
N GLU A 502 13.49 40.89 12.80
CA GLU A 502 12.26 40.13 13.11
C GLU A 502 11.92 39.02 12.09
N SER A 503 12.83 38.67 11.18
CA SER A 503 12.57 37.61 10.18
C SER A 503 12.37 36.24 10.83
N GLU A 504 11.13 35.74 10.81
CA GLU A 504 10.77 34.42 11.36
C GLU A 504 11.59 33.30 10.71
N ALA A 505 11.70 33.32 9.38
CA ALA A 505 12.41 32.31 8.63
C ALA A 505 13.92 32.33 8.94
N ALA A 506 14.55 33.51 8.93
CA ALA A 506 15.98 33.61 9.20
C ALA A 506 16.34 33.23 10.65
N LEU A 507 15.53 33.65 11.64
CA LEU A 507 15.74 33.29 13.05
C LEU A 507 15.72 31.78 13.26
N LEU A 508 14.71 31.09 12.72
CA LEU A 508 14.61 29.64 12.87
C LEU A 508 15.72 28.90 12.13
N LEU A 509 16.09 29.32 10.92
CA LEU A 509 17.15 28.67 10.14
C LEU A 509 18.51 28.80 10.81
N VAL A 510 18.85 29.97 11.36
CA VAL A 510 20.08 30.15 12.15
C VAL A 510 20.04 29.29 13.42
N ALA A 511 18.92 29.27 14.15
CA ALA A 511 18.77 28.42 15.33
C ALA A 511 18.95 26.93 15.00
N ARG A 512 18.27 26.43 13.96
CA ARG A 512 18.40 25.05 13.46
C ARG A 512 19.85 24.71 13.08
N SER A 513 20.60 25.66 12.53
CA SER A 513 22.00 25.44 12.16
C SER A 513 22.88 25.08 13.36
N TYR A 514 22.67 25.75 14.51
CA TYR A 514 23.35 25.44 15.76
C TYR A 514 22.82 24.16 16.40
N LEU A 515 21.51 23.94 16.39
CA LEU A 515 20.90 22.73 16.94
C LEU A 515 21.40 21.45 16.24
N ARG A 516 21.61 21.48 14.93
CA ARG A 516 22.18 20.36 14.15
C ARG A 516 23.64 20.05 14.50
N GLU A 517 24.37 21.03 15.02
CA GLU A 517 25.73 20.87 15.56
C GLU A 517 25.72 20.51 17.06
N GLY A 518 24.54 20.42 17.68
CA GLY A 518 24.38 20.14 19.11
C GLY A 518 24.57 21.36 20.03
N ASP A 519 24.71 22.57 19.48
CA ASP A 519 24.90 23.80 20.25
C ASP A 519 23.56 24.47 20.60
N GLY A 520 22.87 23.92 21.59
CA GLY A 520 21.63 24.50 22.10
C GLY A 520 21.80 25.90 22.70
N LYS A 521 22.99 26.21 23.24
CA LYS A 521 23.28 27.50 23.88
C LYS A 521 23.38 28.64 22.87
N ALA A 522 23.99 28.38 21.70
CA ALA A 522 24.03 29.34 20.61
C ALA A 522 22.68 29.48 19.88
N ALA A 523 21.86 28.43 19.86
CA ALA A 523 20.52 28.46 19.27
C ALA A 523 19.50 29.28 20.11
N GLU A 524 19.60 29.20 21.44
CA GLU A 524 18.62 29.74 22.40
C GLU A 524 18.25 31.22 22.18
N PRO A 525 19.18 32.17 21.93
CA PRO A 525 18.84 33.58 21.71
C PRO A 525 17.92 33.81 20.51
N TYR A 526 18.14 33.07 19.42
CA TYR A 526 17.35 33.16 18.20
C TYR A 526 15.94 32.58 18.40
N LEU A 527 15.85 31.43 19.08
CA LEU A 527 14.56 30.82 19.42
C LEU A 527 13.73 31.70 20.36
N ARG A 528 14.36 32.25 21.42
CA ARG A 528 13.68 33.17 22.36
C ARG A 528 13.20 34.44 21.68
N ARG A 529 13.93 34.92 20.68
CA ARG A 529 13.51 36.06 19.87
C ARG A 529 12.30 35.71 19.00
N LEU A 530 12.34 34.56 18.33
CA LEU A 530 11.24 34.10 17.47
C LEU A 530 9.91 33.98 18.24
N VAL A 531 9.93 33.36 19.42
CA VAL A 531 8.71 33.14 20.22
C VAL A 531 8.18 34.41 20.91
N ARG A 532 8.96 35.51 20.91
CA ARG A 532 8.55 36.81 21.45
C ARG A 532 7.99 37.74 20.38
N LEU A 533 7.98 37.33 19.11
CA LEU A 533 7.41 38.15 18.05
C LEU A 533 5.90 38.36 18.30
N PRO A 534 5.39 39.58 18.11
CA PRO A 534 4.01 39.94 18.47
C PRO A 534 2.94 39.26 17.61
N ARG A 535 3.30 38.74 16.43
CA ARG A 535 2.43 37.99 15.53
C ARG A 535 3.22 36.84 14.91
N ALA A 536 2.63 35.64 14.89
CA ALA A 536 3.14 34.49 14.15
C ALA A 536 2.54 34.52 12.74
N LEU A 537 3.36 34.64 11.70
CA LEU A 537 2.89 34.43 10.33
C LEU A 537 2.89 32.95 9.97
N ASP A 538 3.86 32.20 10.52
CA ASP A 538 3.90 30.75 10.43
C ASP A 538 3.85 30.11 11.83
N PRO A 539 2.68 29.62 12.28
CA PRO A 539 2.54 29.03 13.61
C PRO A 539 3.39 27.75 13.79
N TYR A 540 3.74 27.04 12.72
CA TYR A 540 4.56 25.83 12.78
C TYR A 540 5.99 26.15 13.23
N ARG A 541 6.55 27.28 12.77
CA ARG A 541 7.87 27.77 13.21
C ARG A 541 7.87 28.09 14.71
N GLN A 542 6.76 28.60 15.24
CA GLN A 542 6.63 28.87 16.68
C GLN A 542 6.53 27.59 17.50
N VAL A 543 5.74 26.61 17.05
CA VAL A 543 5.66 25.29 17.72
C VAL A 543 7.05 24.68 17.84
N GLU A 544 7.80 24.64 16.73
CA GLU A 544 9.14 24.08 16.71
C GLU A 544 10.08 24.82 17.68
N ALA A 545 10.05 26.16 17.69
CA ALA A 545 10.91 26.92 18.58
C ALA A 545 10.58 26.71 20.06
N TRP A 546 9.28 26.65 20.41
CA TRP A 546 8.88 26.30 21.78
C TRP A 546 9.33 24.89 22.17
N TYR A 547 9.21 23.91 21.27
CA TYR A 547 9.70 22.56 21.50
C TYR A 547 11.22 22.54 21.77
N TRP A 548 12.02 23.21 20.95
CA TRP A 548 13.47 23.26 21.14
C TRP A 548 13.88 24.01 22.40
N LEU A 549 13.18 25.08 22.77
CA LEU A 549 13.40 25.77 24.05
C LEU A 549 13.13 24.84 25.24
N GLY A 550 12.08 24.01 25.16
CA GLY A 550 11.81 22.98 26.18
C GLY A 550 12.95 21.98 26.30
N LEU A 551 13.48 21.50 25.17
CA LEU A 551 14.59 20.53 25.16
C LEU A 551 15.89 21.15 25.71
N ILE A 552 16.16 22.42 25.38
CA ILE A 552 17.30 23.17 25.93
C ILE A 552 17.13 23.36 27.45
N ALA A 553 15.92 23.61 27.94
CA ALA A 553 15.65 23.67 29.38
C ALA A 553 15.87 22.31 30.08
N GLU A 554 15.41 21.20 29.49
CA GLU A 554 15.65 19.85 30.01
C GLU A 554 17.14 19.54 30.13
N THR A 555 17.93 19.86 29.10
CA THR A 555 19.40 19.63 29.13
C THR A 555 20.13 20.45 30.19
N ARG A 556 19.57 21.58 30.62
CA ARG A 556 20.07 22.38 31.75
C ARG A 556 19.51 21.94 33.11
N GLY A 557 18.57 21.00 33.15
CA GLY A 557 17.88 20.55 34.36
C GLY A 557 16.79 21.49 34.88
N ASP A 558 16.35 22.48 34.08
CA ASP A 558 15.25 23.38 34.45
C ASP A 558 13.91 22.78 34.04
N ARG A 559 13.36 21.97 34.95
CA ARG A 559 12.06 21.29 34.73
C ARG A 559 10.90 22.28 34.57
N HIS A 560 10.92 23.41 35.28
CA HIS A 560 9.81 24.36 35.23
C HIS A 560 9.74 25.06 33.87
N GLU A 561 10.90 25.52 33.38
CA GLU A 561 10.98 26.13 32.05
C GLU A 561 10.67 25.11 30.94
N ALA A 562 11.10 23.85 31.08
CA ALA A 562 10.76 22.80 30.11
C ALA A 562 9.23 22.58 30.01
N ILE A 563 8.54 22.50 31.15
CA ILE A 563 7.08 22.32 31.18
C ILE A 563 6.36 23.53 30.57
N ASP A 564 6.76 24.76 30.91
CA ASP A 564 6.15 25.97 30.32
C ASP A 564 6.35 26.01 28.80
N ALA A 565 7.56 25.74 28.32
CA ALA A 565 7.88 25.76 26.89
C ALA A 565 7.08 24.70 26.11
N TYR A 566 7.02 23.46 26.59
CA TYR A 566 6.20 22.42 25.95
C TYR A 566 4.70 22.72 26.02
N GLY A 567 4.21 23.26 27.14
CA GLY A 567 2.83 23.70 27.27
C GLY A 567 2.47 24.80 26.26
N ARG A 568 3.39 25.75 26.04
CA ARG A 568 3.23 26.79 25.00
C ARG A 568 3.27 26.23 23.59
N ALA A 569 4.10 25.22 23.30
CA ALA A 569 4.11 24.54 22.01
C ALA A 569 2.74 23.90 21.70
N LEU A 570 2.12 23.27 22.71
CA LEU A 570 0.79 22.68 22.60
C LEU A 570 -0.34 23.72 22.46
N ALA A 571 -0.14 24.92 23.01
CA ALA A 571 -1.13 25.99 22.96
C ALA A 571 -1.17 26.76 21.62
N VAL A 572 -0.22 26.53 20.71
CA VAL A 572 -0.22 27.17 19.39
C VAL A 572 -1.33 26.54 18.52
N PRO A 573 -2.29 27.32 18.00
CA PRO A 573 -3.32 26.79 17.12
C PRO A 573 -2.71 26.44 15.75
N LEU A 574 -2.90 25.19 15.33
CA LEU A 574 -2.56 24.72 13.99
C LEU A 574 -3.85 24.44 13.22
N THR A 575 -3.88 24.87 11.97
CA THR A 575 -5.08 24.86 11.10
C THR A 575 -4.94 23.89 9.92
N ASP A 576 -3.77 23.27 9.76
CA ASP A 576 -3.46 22.26 8.75
C ASP A 576 -2.57 21.14 9.34
N VAL A 577 -2.59 19.98 8.71
CA VAL A 577 -1.73 18.84 9.06
C VAL A 577 -0.40 18.97 8.30
N ALA A 578 0.59 19.61 8.93
CA ALA A 578 1.98 19.70 8.44
C ALA A 578 2.93 18.82 9.27
N ALA A 579 4.08 18.44 8.71
CA ALA A 579 5.07 17.58 9.35
C ALA A 579 5.59 18.22 10.64
N GLU A 580 5.70 19.55 10.67
CA GLU A 580 6.06 20.34 11.83
C GLU A 580 5.04 20.26 12.96
N ALA A 581 3.77 19.87 12.70
CA ALA A 581 2.80 19.58 13.75
C ALA A 581 3.27 18.44 14.67
N ARG A 582 4.16 17.56 14.19
CA ARG A 582 4.81 16.52 15.00
C ARG A 582 5.55 17.09 16.22
N PHE A 583 6.01 18.34 16.18
CA PHE A 583 6.61 18.96 17.36
C PHE A 583 5.62 19.14 18.52
N GLN A 584 4.30 19.25 18.26
CA GLN A 584 3.28 19.19 19.31
C GLN A 584 3.16 17.78 19.89
N GLU A 585 3.19 16.73 19.06
CA GLU A 585 3.19 15.35 19.53
C GLU A 585 4.42 15.05 20.40
N LEU A 586 5.61 15.45 19.94
CA LEU A 586 6.85 15.31 20.69
C LEU A 586 6.81 16.10 21.99
N ALA A 587 6.28 17.33 21.99
CA ALA A 587 6.10 18.12 23.22
C ALA A 587 5.17 17.42 24.21
N ARG A 588 4.07 16.82 23.73
CA ARG A 588 3.12 16.05 24.55
C ARG A 588 3.79 14.85 25.20
N ASP A 589 4.56 14.08 24.44
CA ASP A 589 5.30 12.91 24.92
C ASP A 589 6.32 13.30 25.99
N ARG A 590 7.04 14.42 25.78
CA ARG A 590 8.00 14.96 26.75
C ARG A 590 7.33 15.41 28.04
N LEU A 591 6.20 16.13 27.96
CA LEU A 591 5.42 16.54 29.14
C LEU A 591 4.94 15.35 29.97
N ALA A 592 4.46 14.29 29.31
CA ALA A 592 4.06 13.06 29.97
C ALA A 592 5.25 12.40 30.71
N GLY A 593 6.42 12.35 30.06
CA GLY A 593 7.67 11.86 30.68
C GLY A 593 8.12 12.69 31.89
N LEU A 594 7.82 13.99 31.90
CA LEU A 594 8.09 14.90 33.02
C LEU A 594 7.02 14.86 34.12
N GLY A 595 6.00 14.01 34.03
CA GLY A 595 4.98 13.82 35.07
C GLY A 595 4.08 15.04 35.29
N ALA A 596 3.92 15.90 34.27
CA ALA A 596 2.94 16.98 34.28
C ALA A 596 1.56 16.45 33.83
N GLU A 597 0.47 16.87 34.48
CA GLU A 597 -0.88 16.56 34.01
C GLU A 597 -1.13 17.26 32.68
N VAL A 598 -1.25 16.47 31.61
CA VAL A 598 -1.74 16.96 30.32
C VAL A 598 -3.27 17.03 30.41
N THR A 599 -3.79 18.08 31.04
CA THR A 599 -5.22 18.38 31.01
C THR A 599 -5.59 18.85 29.61
N GLY A 600 -6.10 17.94 28.79
CA GLY A 600 -6.52 18.24 27.43
C GLY A 600 -6.08 17.19 26.44
N ARG A 601 -6.84 16.09 26.35
CA ARG A 601 -7.26 15.61 25.03
C ARG A 601 -8.29 16.60 24.50
N GLU A 602 -7.91 17.85 24.30
CA GLU A 602 -8.58 18.63 23.27
C GLU A 602 -7.82 18.28 22.01
N GLU A 603 -8.49 17.47 21.21
CA GLU A 603 -8.16 17.20 19.82
C GLU A 603 -7.58 18.47 19.19
N VAL A 604 -6.40 18.36 18.57
CA VAL A 604 -6.00 19.33 17.56
C VAL A 604 -7.20 19.41 16.62
N GLY A 605 -7.87 20.56 16.61
CA GLY A 605 -9.26 20.68 16.19
C GLY A 605 -9.57 19.93 14.90
N GLY A 606 -10.41 18.91 15.03
CA GLY A 606 -11.04 18.16 13.95
C GLY A 606 -10.07 17.31 13.14
N LEU A 607 -9.76 16.10 13.63
CA LEU A 607 -9.63 14.84 12.88
C LEU A 607 -9.11 13.75 13.85
N GLU A 608 -10.01 13.13 14.62
CA GLU A 608 -9.71 11.81 15.19
C GLU A 608 -9.57 10.79 14.04
N PRO A 609 -8.57 9.88 14.09
CA PRO A 609 -8.60 8.63 13.30
C PRO A 609 -9.60 7.59 13.83
N GLY A 610 -10.52 7.95 14.73
CA GLY A 610 -11.26 6.95 15.50
C GLY A 610 -12.50 7.43 16.24
N GLY A 611 -13.11 8.54 15.82
CA GLY A 611 -14.37 8.98 16.38
C GLY A 611 -15.45 7.94 16.09
N ARG A 612 -16.02 7.32 17.13
CA ARG A 612 -17.26 6.53 17.07
C ARG A 612 -18.48 7.43 16.83
N GLY A 613 -18.40 8.35 15.85
CA GLY A 613 -19.54 8.70 15.03
C GLY A 613 -19.70 7.59 13.99
N GLY A 614 -20.92 7.20 13.65
CA GLY A 614 -21.16 6.21 12.60
C GLY A 614 -20.28 6.50 11.40
N GLY A 615 -19.41 5.55 11.01
CA GLY A 615 -18.51 5.78 9.88
C GLY A 615 -19.31 6.18 8.64
N PRO A 616 -18.71 6.80 7.61
CA PRO A 616 -19.42 7.26 6.42
C PRO A 616 -20.25 6.16 5.72
N ALA A 617 -19.95 4.89 5.97
CA ALA A 617 -20.78 3.76 5.56
C ALA A 617 -22.24 3.85 6.09
N GLU A 618 -22.48 4.36 7.30
CA GLU A 618 -23.85 4.54 7.83
C GLU A 618 -24.58 5.72 7.19
N THR A 619 -23.88 6.78 6.79
CA THR A 619 -24.46 7.93 6.06
C THR A 619 -24.62 7.70 4.55
N LEU A 620 -23.91 6.73 3.98
CA LEU A 620 -23.97 6.37 2.56
C LEU A 620 -24.85 5.12 2.30
N GLU A 621 -25.29 4.43 3.36
CA GLU A 621 -26.22 3.30 3.28
C GLU A 621 -27.52 3.75 2.58
N GLY A 622 -27.98 2.96 1.61
CA GLY A 622 -29.21 3.26 0.87
C GLY A 622 -29.03 4.14 -0.37
N LEU A 623 -27.89 4.80 -0.56
CA LEU A 623 -27.65 5.58 -1.80
C LEU A 623 -27.51 4.66 -3.02
N PRO A 624 -28.05 5.04 -4.19
CA PRO A 624 -27.96 4.21 -5.39
C PRO A 624 -26.50 4.10 -5.88
N ILE A 625 -26.08 2.88 -6.18
CA ILE A 625 -24.76 2.60 -6.76
C ILE A 625 -24.79 2.95 -8.24
N GLU A 626 -24.06 3.97 -8.69
CA GLU A 626 -23.97 4.34 -10.10
C GLU A 626 -23.10 3.34 -10.88
N ARG A 627 -21.92 2.99 -10.34
CA ARG A 627 -21.05 1.97 -10.93
C ARG A 627 -20.24 1.20 -9.89
N ILE A 628 -19.75 0.04 -10.32
CA ILE A 628 -18.79 -0.77 -9.56
C ILE A 628 -17.48 -0.82 -10.34
N THR A 629 -16.38 -0.44 -9.72
CA THR A 629 -15.04 -0.45 -10.32
C THR A 629 -14.18 -1.46 -9.59
N VAL A 630 -13.64 -2.44 -10.33
CA VAL A 630 -12.71 -3.43 -9.78
C VAL A 630 -11.27 -3.01 -10.10
N LEU A 631 -10.43 -2.87 -9.08
CA LEU A 631 -9.02 -2.48 -9.21
C LEU A 631 -8.10 -3.60 -8.73
N GLY A 632 -6.99 -3.83 -9.42
CA GLY A 632 -5.92 -4.76 -9.00
C GLY A 632 -6.09 -6.22 -9.43
N ALA A 633 -7.23 -6.60 -10.03
CA ALA A 633 -7.46 -7.94 -10.61
C ALA A 633 -6.83 -8.09 -12.01
N ALA A 634 -5.51 -7.91 -12.13
CA ALA A 634 -4.85 -7.88 -13.44
C ALA A 634 -4.72 -9.28 -14.08
N ARG A 635 -4.56 -10.34 -13.27
CA ARG A 635 -4.32 -11.70 -13.76
C ARG A 635 -5.53 -12.61 -13.59
N THR A 636 -6.33 -12.36 -12.55
CA THR A 636 -7.54 -13.13 -12.28
C THR A 636 -8.64 -12.78 -13.28
N ASP A 637 -9.31 -13.80 -13.81
CA ASP A 637 -10.37 -13.64 -14.79
C ASP A 637 -11.46 -12.67 -14.31
N ALA A 638 -11.74 -11.63 -15.11
CA ALA A 638 -12.66 -10.57 -14.73
C ALA A 638 -14.09 -11.07 -14.54
N ALA A 639 -14.53 -12.09 -15.31
CA ALA A 639 -15.86 -12.67 -15.16
C ALA A 639 -15.96 -13.48 -13.85
N LEU A 640 -14.89 -14.18 -13.46
CA LEU A 640 -14.79 -14.83 -12.16
C LEU A 640 -14.89 -13.82 -11.03
N VAL A 641 -14.15 -12.72 -11.07
CA VAL A 641 -14.22 -11.65 -10.06
C VAL A 641 -15.62 -11.04 -10.00
N ALA A 642 -16.17 -10.65 -11.15
CA ALA A 642 -17.52 -10.09 -11.24
C ALA A 642 -18.60 -11.04 -10.70
N SER A 643 -18.44 -12.36 -10.89
CA SER A 643 -19.38 -13.36 -10.36
C SER A 643 -19.46 -13.41 -8.83
N ARG A 644 -18.42 -12.91 -8.13
CA ARG A 644 -18.31 -12.89 -6.67
C ARG A 644 -18.79 -11.59 -6.03
N ILE A 645 -19.00 -10.53 -6.82
CA ILE A 645 -19.50 -9.25 -6.34
C ILE A 645 -20.99 -9.36 -6.02
N ALA A 646 -21.37 -9.02 -4.79
CA ALA A 646 -22.76 -9.04 -4.34
C ALA A 646 -23.49 -7.71 -4.62
N LEU A 647 -22.75 -6.60 -4.74
CA LEU A 647 -23.25 -5.29 -5.10
C LEU A 647 -23.74 -5.23 -6.56
N ARG A 648 -24.69 -4.33 -6.88
CA ARG A 648 -25.15 -4.09 -8.26
C ARG A 648 -25.32 -2.61 -8.58
N PRO A 649 -24.97 -2.17 -9.81
CA PRO A 649 -25.36 -0.85 -10.29
C PRO A 649 -26.89 -0.68 -10.26
N GLY A 650 -27.35 0.50 -9.86
CA GLY A 650 -28.75 0.89 -9.70
C GLY A 650 -29.38 0.47 -8.37
N GLU A 651 -28.81 -0.50 -7.66
CA GLU A 651 -29.31 -0.93 -6.34
C GLU A 651 -28.76 -0.01 -5.22
N PRO A 652 -29.49 0.14 -4.10
CA PRO A 652 -29.00 0.88 -2.94
C PRO A 652 -27.77 0.18 -2.36
N PHE A 653 -26.76 0.97 -1.97
CA PHE A 653 -25.58 0.46 -1.29
C PHE A 653 -25.96 -0.14 0.07
N GLN A 654 -25.47 -1.35 0.31
CA GLN A 654 -25.66 -2.07 1.56
C GLN A 654 -24.31 -2.56 2.09
N SER A 655 -23.98 -2.18 3.32
CA SER A 655 -22.73 -2.55 3.98
C SER A 655 -22.55 -4.07 4.10
N GLU A 656 -23.64 -4.82 4.33
CA GLU A 656 -23.58 -6.29 4.36
C GLU A 656 -23.26 -6.88 2.98
N ALA A 657 -23.76 -6.29 1.90
CA ALA A 657 -23.45 -6.73 0.54
C ALA A 657 -21.99 -6.41 0.15
N ALA A 658 -21.43 -5.30 0.64
CA ALA A 658 -20.00 -5.00 0.54
C ALA A 658 -19.15 -6.03 1.32
N ALA A 659 -19.51 -6.33 2.57
CA ALA A 659 -18.82 -7.34 3.38
C ALA A 659 -18.92 -8.76 2.77
N LEU A 660 -20.06 -9.10 2.17
CA LEU A 660 -20.27 -10.35 1.45
C LEU A 660 -19.42 -10.43 0.18
N THR A 661 -19.27 -9.32 -0.54
CA THR A 661 -18.35 -9.21 -1.70
C THR A 661 -16.91 -9.49 -1.28
N GLN A 662 -16.46 -8.87 -0.19
CA GLN A 662 -15.12 -9.10 0.37
C GLN A 662 -14.92 -10.58 0.75
N ALA A 663 -15.87 -11.18 1.46
CA ALA A 663 -15.79 -12.58 1.89
C ALA A 663 -15.72 -13.56 0.70
N ARG A 664 -16.54 -13.34 -0.33
CA ARG A 664 -16.58 -14.20 -1.54
C ARG A 664 -15.32 -14.09 -2.40
N LEU A 665 -14.72 -12.90 -2.48
CA LEU A 665 -13.49 -12.70 -3.24
C LEU A 665 -12.28 -13.29 -2.52
N MET A 666 -12.15 -13.08 -1.21
CA MET A 666 -11.08 -13.68 -0.40
C MET A 666 -11.08 -15.21 -0.48
N GLN A 667 -12.24 -15.84 -0.68
CA GLN A 667 -12.36 -17.29 -0.84
C GLN A 667 -11.80 -17.87 -2.13
N LEU A 668 -11.54 -17.05 -3.15
CA LEU A 668 -10.89 -17.56 -4.36
C LEU A 668 -9.46 -18.05 -4.07
N GLY A 669 -8.86 -17.62 -2.95
CA GLY A 669 -7.44 -17.84 -2.68
C GLY A 669 -6.54 -17.09 -3.66
N ALA A 670 -7.10 -16.21 -4.50
CA ALA A 670 -6.35 -15.43 -5.48
C ALA A 670 -5.81 -14.11 -4.90
N PHE A 671 -6.37 -13.66 -3.77
CA PHE A 671 -6.17 -12.33 -3.23
C PHE A 671 -5.69 -12.35 -1.78
N GLU A 672 -4.65 -11.56 -1.49
CA GLU A 672 -4.13 -11.35 -0.14
C GLU A 672 -5.02 -10.39 0.66
N THR A 673 -5.53 -9.35 0.00
CA THR A 673 -6.50 -8.43 0.59
C THR A 673 -7.57 -8.04 -0.42
N VAL A 674 -8.77 -7.78 0.09
CA VAL A 674 -9.91 -7.27 -0.67
C VAL A 674 -10.54 -6.17 0.16
N ARG A 675 -10.78 -5.02 -0.46
CA ARG A 675 -11.47 -3.88 0.15
C ARG A 675 -12.58 -3.39 -0.77
N VAL A 676 -13.71 -3.03 -0.18
CA VAL A 676 -14.83 -2.41 -0.88
C VAL A 676 -15.05 -1.02 -0.29
N THR A 677 -14.84 0.01 -1.09
CA THR A 677 -14.88 1.41 -0.67
C THR A 677 -16.02 2.13 -1.39
N PRO A 678 -17.08 2.57 -0.68
CA PRO A 678 -18.09 3.45 -1.26
C PRO A 678 -17.50 4.85 -1.46
N VAL A 679 -17.70 5.41 -2.65
CA VAL A 679 -17.20 6.73 -3.05
C VAL A 679 -18.41 7.60 -3.42
N PRO A 680 -18.81 8.57 -2.59
CA PRO A 680 -19.95 9.43 -2.89
C PRO A 680 -19.70 10.23 -4.17
N LEU A 681 -20.78 10.50 -4.90
CA LEU A 681 -20.75 11.38 -6.08
C LEU A 681 -21.43 12.70 -5.76
N GLU A 682 -20.66 13.79 -5.86
CA GLU A 682 -21.24 15.14 -5.89
C GLU A 682 -21.84 15.39 -7.29
N ARG A 683 -23.17 15.33 -7.39
CA ARG A 683 -23.88 15.85 -8.56
C ARG A 683 -24.06 17.35 -8.41
N ALA A 684 -23.92 18.06 -9.53
CA ALA A 684 -24.18 19.49 -9.60
C ALA A 684 -25.57 19.78 -9.03
N GLY A 685 -25.65 20.76 -8.14
CA GLY A 685 -26.92 21.44 -7.90
C GLY A 685 -27.47 21.89 -9.24
N ASP A 686 -28.75 21.60 -9.46
CA ASP A 686 -29.50 21.91 -10.68
C ASP A 686 -29.13 23.31 -11.22
N ASP A 687 -28.51 23.37 -12.39
CA ASP A 687 -28.22 24.62 -13.08
C ASP A 687 -29.56 25.27 -13.42
N GLY A 688 -30.04 26.13 -12.52
CA GLY A 688 -31.27 26.90 -12.65
C GLY A 688 -31.20 27.88 -13.82
N ARG A 689 -31.36 27.36 -15.04
CA ARG A 689 -31.77 28.12 -16.22
C ARG A 689 -33.14 27.62 -16.67
N ALA A 690 -34.18 28.24 -16.12
CA ALA A 690 -35.28 28.87 -16.86
C ALA A 690 -36.52 29.01 -15.96
N GLY A 691 -36.99 30.25 -15.80
CA GLY A 691 -38.27 30.54 -15.18
C GLY A 691 -38.37 31.97 -14.67
N GLU A 692 -38.39 32.94 -15.58
CA GLU A 692 -38.96 34.25 -15.26
C GLU A 692 -40.37 34.05 -14.68
N ASN A 693 -40.56 34.40 -13.41
CA ASN A 693 -41.77 35.07 -12.89
C ASN A 693 -41.57 35.43 -11.41
N GLY A 694 -41.85 36.69 -11.09
CA GLY A 694 -41.48 37.31 -9.82
C GLY A 694 -42.30 36.86 -8.61
N SER A 695 -41.71 37.03 -7.44
CA SER A 695 -42.27 37.85 -6.34
C SER A 695 -41.30 37.82 -5.15
N ALA A 696 -41.20 38.97 -4.49
CA ALA A 696 -40.35 39.19 -3.33
C ALA A 696 -40.82 38.36 -2.11
N GLY A 697 -39.87 37.83 -1.34
CA GLY A 697 -40.16 37.17 -0.05
C GLY A 697 -38.90 36.72 0.72
N ALA A 698 -38.53 37.52 1.73
CA ALA A 698 -37.79 37.25 2.96
C ALA A 698 -36.79 36.07 3.06
N SER A 699 -35.53 36.39 3.39
CA SER A 699 -34.52 35.47 3.91
C SER A 699 -34.85 34.97 5.33
N PRO A 700 -34.69 33.67 5.65
CA PRO A 700 -34.65 33.18 7.03
C PRO A 700 -33.21 33.17 7.60
N PRO A 701 -33.03 33.12 8.93
CA PRO A 701 -31.73 33.30 9.57
C PRO A 701 -30.89 32.01 9.57
N ALA A 702 -29.58 32.21 9.56
CA ALA A 702 -28.56 31.17 9.63
C ALA A 702 -28.69 30.34 10.92
N GLY A 703 -28.93 29.04 10.75
CA GLY A 703 -28.76 28.00 11.76
C GLY A 703 -27.72 27.00 11.28
N GLU A 704 -26.87 26.55 12.20
CA GLU A 704 -25.80 25.57 12.00
C GLU A 704 -26.31 24.28 11.34
N GLU A 705 -25.98 24.08 10.07
CA GLU A 705 -26.03 22.76 9.43
C GLU A 705 -24.62 22.15 9.47
N GLY A 706 -24.49 21.04 10.20
CA GLY A 706 -23.32 20.17 10.11
C GLY A 706 -23.21 19.53 8.72
N PRO A 707 -22.03 19.04 8.30
CA PRO A 707 -21.81 18.60 6.93
C PRO A 707 -22.52 17.27 6.67
N ALA A 708 -23.73 17.33 6.11
CA ALA A 708 -24.38 16.17 5.52
C ALA A 708 -23.70 15.85 4.18
N ALA A 709 -23.28 14.59 4.00
CA ALA A 709 -22.78 14.09 2.72
C ALA A 709 -23.88 14.26 1.65
N SER A 710 -23.76 15.27 0.79
CA SER A 710 -24.78 15.68 -0.19
C SER A 710 -24.78 14.82 -1.47
N GLY A 711 -24.34 13.56 -1.38
CA GLY A 711 -24.25 12.67 -2.54
C GLY A 711 -25.62 12.09 -2.92
N THR A 712 -26.06 12.29 -4.16
CA THR A 712 -27.30 11.67 -4.69
C THR A 712 -27.12 10.21 -5.13
N ALA A 713 -25.87 9.77 -5.27
CA ALA A 713 -25.45 8.43 -5.71
C ALA A 713 -24.01 8.17 -5.27
N LEU A 714 -23.51 6.94 -5.43
CA LEU A 714 -22.12 6.59 -5.14
C LEU A 714 -21.53 5.58 -6.13
N ASN A 715 -20.21 5.51 -6.18
CA ASN A 715 -19.47 4.45 -6.86
C ASN A 715 -18.93 3.45 -5.83
N ALA A 716 -19.00 2.16 -6.11
CA ALA A 716 -18.37 1.15 -5.28
C ALA A 716 -17.03 0.72 -5.89
N VAL A 717 -15.92 1.04 -5.22
CA VAL A 717 -14.58 0.63 -5.63
C VAL A 717 -14.22 -0.68 -4.92
N VAL A 718 -14.09 -1.77 -5.66
CA VAL A 718 -13.63 -3.07 -5.17
C VAL A 718 -12.14 -3.20 -5.51
N ARG A 719 -11.27 -2.94 -4.55
CA ARG A 719 -9.83 -3.11 -4.72
C ARG A 719 -9.41 -4.49 -4.21
N VAL A 720 -8.75 -5.26 -5.06
CA VAL A 720 -8.16 -6.55 -4.73
C VAL A 720 -6.65 -6.48 -4.90
N HIS A 721 -5.93 -7.22 -4.06
CA HIS A 721 -4.49 -7.36 -4.14
C HIS A 721 -4.14 -8.82 -4.38
N GLU A 722 -3.58 -9.14 -5.55
CA GLU A 722 -3.12 -10.49 -5.88
C GLU A 722 -1.82 -10.80 -5.09
N GLY A 723 -1.83 -11.90 -4.31
CA GLY A 723 -0.86 -12.16 -3.22
C GLY A 723 0.54 -12.67 -3.62
N PHE A 724 1.46 -12.62 -2.63
CA PHE A 724 2.90 -12.92 -2.69
C PHE A 724 3.26 -14.36 -3.13
N GLY A 725 4.22 -14.48 -4.05
CA GLY A 725 4.98 -15.69 -4.38
C GLY A 725 6.41 -15.29 -4.81
N TRP A 726 7.40 -16.19 -4.72
CA TRP A 726 8.75 -15.91 -5.21
C TRP A 726 8.71 -15.82 -6.75
N TYR A 727 8.87 -14.62 -7.34
CA TYR A 727 8.69 -14.42 -8.79
C TYR A 727 10.00 -14.31 -9.58
N ARG A 728 10.07 -15.10 -10.67
CA ARG A 728 10.65 -14.78 -11.98
C ARG A 728 9.59 -15.22 -13.02
N ASP A 729 8.97 -14.27 -13.71
CA ASP A 729 7.99 -14.28 -14.84
C ASP A 729 7.72 -15.57 -15.67
N PRO A 730 6.66 -15.65 -16.52
CA PRO A 730 5.21 -15.45 -16.35
C PRO A 730 4.49 -16.82 -16.28
N VAL A 731 3.24 -16.83 -15.82
CA VAL A 731 2.53 -18.05 -15.37
C VAL A 731 3.13 -18.47 -14.01
N GLU A 732 2.32 -18.97 -13.09
CA GLU A 732 2.83 -19.67 -11.90
C GLU A 732 2.94 -18.86 -10.59
N TRP A 733 1.91 -19.03 -9.74
CA TRP A 733 2.04 -18.87 -8.31
C TRP A 733 2.49 -20.21 -7.74
N ALA A 734 3.65 -20.27 -7.09
CA ALA A 734 4.05 -21.41 -6.28
C ALA A 734 4.50 -20.88 -4.92
N SER A 735 3.66 -21.00 -3.89
CA SER A 735 4.14 -20.89 -2.52
C SER A 735 4.80 -22.21 -2.16
N VAL A 736 6.12 -22.16 -1.98
CA VAL A 736 6.85 -23.23 -1.30
C VAL A 736 6.66 -22.97 0.19
N THR A 737 5.67 -23.61 0.78
CA THR A 737 5.58 -23.65 2.24
C THR A 737 6.65 -24.62 2.73
N ALA A 738 7.87 -24.10 2.93
CA ALA A 738 8.94 -24.77 3.67
C ALA A 738 8.70 -24.75 5.19
N ALA A 739 7.44 -24.64 5.63
CA ALA A 739 7.09 -24.61 7.04
C ALA A 739 7.03 -26.04 7.56
N THR A 740 8.21 -26.60 7.90
CA THR A 740 8.51 -27.68 8.87
C THR A 740 9.73 -28.54 8.48
N LEU A 741 10.78 -27.95 7.91
CA LEU A 741 12.05 -28.68 7.72
C LEU A 741 12.71 -29.12 9.06
N ALA A 742 12.42 -28.43 10.16
CA ALA A 742 13.08 -28.65 11.44
C ALA A 742 12.38 -29.62 12.41
N LEU A 743 11.06 -29.84 12.30
CA LEU A 743 10.27 -30.59 13.30
C LEU A 743 9.43 -31.74 12.73
N GLU A 744 8.78 -31.56 11.56
CA GLU A 744 7.89 -32.58 10.97
C GLU A 744 8.42 -33.21 9.67
N HIS A 745 9.54 -32.69 9.15
CA HIS A 745 10.16 -33.15 7.90
C HIS A 745 9.19 -33.17 6.71
N ARG A 746 8.28 -32.19 6.57
CA ARG A 746 7.35 -32.06 5.43
C ARG A 746 7.76 -30.94 4.48
N LEU A 747 7.53 -31.17 3.18
CA LEU A 747 7.72 -30.20 2.10
C LEU A 747 6.40 -30.05 1.33
N GLY A 748 5.79 -28.86 1.44
CA GLY A 748 4.55 -28.50 0.76
C GLY A 748 4.81 -27.52 -0.38
N LEU A 749 4.09 -27.70 -1.47
CA LEU A 749 3.98 -26.80 -2.62
C LEU A 749 2.50 -26.48 -2.80
N ARG A 750 2.14 -25.21 -2.84
CA ARG A 750 0.78 -24.78 -3.22
C ARG A 750 0.86 -23.81 -4.40
N TYR A 751 0.04 -24.07 -5.39
CA TYR A 751 -0.23 -23.19 -6.52
C TYR A 751 -1.61 -22.59 -6.32
N GLU A 752 -1.75 -21.27 -6.30
CA GLU A 752 -3.04 -20.58 -6.22
C GLU A 752 -3.32 -19.89 -7.55
N ASN A 753 -4.59 -19.87 -7.94
CA ASN A 753 -5.08 -19.14 -9.10
C ASN A 753 -4.38 -19.51 -10.43
N LEU A 754 -4.32 -20.80 -10.77
CA LEU A 754 -3.77 -21.35 -12.01
C LEU A 754 -4.28 -20.59 -13.24
N ALA A 755 -3.35 -19.89 -13.90
CA ALA A 755 -3.60 -19.04 -15.07
C ALA A 755 -4.77 -18.06 -14.90
N GLY A 756 -4.98 -17.53 -13.69
CA GLY A 756 -6.05 -16.57 -13.41
C GLY A 756 -7.44 -17.16 -13.28
N ARG A 757 -7.58 -18.49 -13.28
CA ARG A 757 -8.88 -19.18 -13.31
C ARG A 757 -9.45 -19.53 -11.94
N GLY A 758 -8.80 -19.12 -10.84
CA GLY A 758 -9.22 -19.47 -9.48
C GLY A 758 -9.11 -20.96 -9.15
N ILE A 759 -8.26 -21.70 -9.86
CA ILE A 759 -7.94 -23.10 -9.57
C ILE A 759 -6.70 -23.11 -8.66
N ASN A 760 -6.79 -23.76 -7.50
CA ASN A 760 -5.65 -23.90 -6.59
C ASN A 760 -5.20 -25.37 -6.57
N LEU A 761 -3.91 -25.64 -6.66
CA LEU A 761 -3.32 -26.96 -6.52
C LEU A 761 -2.48 -26.98 -5.25
N GLU A 762 -2.51 -28.08 -4.52
CA GLU A 762 -1.63 -28.26 -3.36
C GLU A 762 -1.01 -29.65 -3.43
N GLY A 763 0.28 -29.75 -3.13
CA GLY A 763 1.02 -31.00 -3.06
C GLY A 763 1.90 -30.97 -1.83
N SER A 764 1.90 -32.01 -1.00
CA SER A 764 2.88 -32.11 0.07
C SER A 764 3.50 -33.49 0.19
N TYR A 765 4.75 -33.52 0.65
CA TYR A 765 5.53 -34.72 0.85
C TYR A 765 6.20 -34.68 2.23
N GLY A 766 5.91 -35.66 3.08
CA GLY A 766 6.61 -35.89 4.33
C GLY A 766 7.74 -36.90 4.19
N PHE A 767 8.94 -36.51 4.64
CA PHE A 767 10.09 -37.38 4.92
C PHE A 767 10.30 -37.47 6.45
N GLY A 768 11.25 -38.25 6.99
CA GLY A 768 11.52 -38.29 8.45
C GLY A 768 11.69 -39.69 9.06
N THR A 769 11.63 -39.79 10.40
CA THR A 769 11.77 -41.03 11.19
C THR A 769 10.53 -41.94 11.16
N SER A 770 9.40 -41.45 10.63
CA SER A 770 8.18 -42.21 10.32
C SER A 770 8.01 -42.39 8.80
N PRO A 771 7.15 -43.30 8.30
CA PRO A 771 7.04 -43.58 6.87
C PRO A 771 6.47 -42.39 6.08
N ALA A 772 6.69 -42.39 4.75
CA ALA A 772 6.39 -41.26 3.87
C ALA A 772 4.89 -40.91 3.80
N SER A 773 4.57 -39.61 3.77
CA SER A 773 3.22 -39.08 3.51
C SER A 773 3.18 -38.28 2.21
N TYR A 774 2.08 -38.39 1.48
CA TYR A 774 1.84 -37.70 0.21
C TYR A 774 0.44 -37.11 0.23
N HIS A 775 0.32 -35.83 -0.13
CA HIS A 775 -0.95 -35.15 -0.28
C HIS A 775 -1.00 -34.50 -1.65
N LEU A 776 -2.16 -34.56 -2.31
CA LEU A 776 -2.48 -33.80 -3.51
C LEU A 776 -3.90 -33.24 -3.36
N GLY A 777 -4.07 -31.94 -3.49
CA GLY A 777 -5.35 -31.26 -3.49
C GLY A 777 -5.51 -30.36 -4.71
N VAL A 778 -6.76 -30.20 -5.12
CA VAL A 778 -7.21 -29.32 -6.19
C VAL A 778 -8.47 -28.60 -5.71
N GLU A 779 -8.45 -27.29 -5.70
CA GLU A 779 -9.63 -26.44 -5.51
C GLU A 779 -10.03 -25.88 -6.86
N LEU A 780 -11.31 -26.06 -7.23
CA LEU A 780 -11.88 -25.62 -8.50
C LEU A 780 -12.89 -24.50 -8.24
N PRO A 781 -12.91 -23.43 -9.05
CA PRO A 781 -13.92 -22.40 -8.92
C PRO A 781 -15.31 -22.97 -9.14
N SER A 782 -16.30 -22.43 -8.43
CA SER A 782 -17.70 -22.81 -8.61
C SER A 782 -18.20 -22.39 -10.00
N PRO A 783 -19.10 -23.17 -10.64
CA PRO A 783 -19.72 -22.78 -11.91
C PRO A 783 -20.40 -21.41 -11.81
N PRO A 784 -20.40 -20.57 -12.86
CA PRO A 784 -20.94 -19.20 -12.80
C PRO A 784 -22.38 -19.10 -12.27
N ALA A 785 -23.23 -20.07 -12.61
CA ALA A 785 -24.61 -20.14 -12.13
C ALA A 785 -24.74 -20.32 -10.60
N LEU A 786 -23.71 -20.89 -9.97
CA LEU A 786 -23.65 -21.21 -8.55
C LEU A 786 -22.60 -20.38 -7.80
N ALA A 787 -21.73 -19.64 -8.50
CA ALA A 787 -20.62 -18.86 -7.95
C ALA A 787 -21.07 -17.74 -7.00
N ARG A 788 -22.34 -17.33 -7.09
CA ARG A 788 -22.96 -16.37 -6.18
C ARG A 788 -23.29 -16.96 -4.81
N THR A 789 -23.35 -18.27 -4.64
CA THR A 789 -23.72 -18.90 -3.35
C THR A 789 -22.67 -19.90 -2.88
N LEU A 790 -22.12 -20.67 -3.82
CA LEU A 790 -21.11 -21.69 -3.55
C LEU A 790 -19.71 -21.10 -3.69
N ALA A 791 -18.85 -21.43 -2.73
CA ALA A 791 -17.40 -21.23 -2.78
C ALA A 791 -16.75 -22.29 -3.72
N PRO A 792 -15.44 -22.20 -3.99
CA PRO A 792 -14.73 -23.22 -4.76
C PRO A 792 -14.94 -24.64 -4.22
N PHE A 793 -15.06 -25.62 -5.12
CA PHE A 793 -15.09 -27.04 -4.78
C PHE A 793 -13.68 -27.51 -4.45
N GLN A 794 -13.47 -28.12 -3.29
CA GLN A 794 -12.20 -28.71 -2.93
C GLN A 794 -12.25 -30.21 -3.13
N LEU A 795 -11.32 -30.74 -3.92
CA LEU A 795 -11.08 -32.16 -4.12
C LEU A 795 -9.66 -32.45 -3.66
N SER A 796 -9.47 -33.42 -2.77
CA SER A 796 -8.13 -33.84 -2.35
C SER A 796 -8.00 -35.34 -2.25
N ALA A 797 -6.78 -35.82 -2.43
CA ALA A 797 -6.38 -37.20 -2.26
C ALA A 797 -5.07 -37.22 -1.45
N ALA A 798 -4.99 -38.11 -0.47
CA ALA A 798 -3.81 -38.30 0.34
C ALA A 798 -3.46 -39.79 0.48
N TRP A 799 -2.17 -40.05 0.61
CA TRP A 799 -1.61 -41.35 0.89
C TRP A 799 -0.60 -41.21 2.02
N ASP A 800 -0.91 -41.81 3.16
CA ASP A 800 -0.12 -41.71 4.38
C ASP A 800 0.24 -43.11 4.85
N ALA A 801 1.54 -43.40 5.02
CA ALA A 801 1.99 -44.57 5.75
C ALA A 801 2.37 -44.13 7.17
N ALA A 802 1.57 -44.51 8.16
CA ALA A 802 1.64 -43.97 9.52
C ALA A 802 1.87 -45.07 10.56
N THR A 803 2.75 -44.79 11.52
CA THR A 803 2.92 -45.58 12.74
C THR A 803 2.39 -44.75 13.91
N LEU A 804 1.23 -45.11 14.45
CA LEU A 804 0.66 -44.50 15.64
C LEU A 804 1.07 -45.33 16.86
N GLY A 805 2.00 -44.83 17.67
CA GLY A 805 2.34 -45.43 18.97
C GLY A 805 1.74 -44.62 20.12
N VAL A 806 0.90 -45.24 20.93
CA VAL A 806 0.41 -44.65 22.18
C VAL A 806 1.19 -45.26 23.33
N VAL A 807 2.21 -44.56 23.83
CA VAL A 807 2.91 -44.95 25.06
C VAL A 807 2.14 -44.34 26.24
N ALA A 808 1.15 -45.07 26.76
CA ALA A 808 0.47 -44.65 27.98
C ALA A 808 1.20 -45.24 29.21
N GLU A 809 1.95 -44.42 29.94
CA GLU A 809 2.24 -44.71 31.35
C GLU A 809 1.17 -44.06 32.24
N LEU A 810 0.17 -44.85 32.59
CA LEU A 810 -0.51 -44.79 33.88
C LEU A 810 -0.63 -46.23 34.38
N GLY A 811 0.45 -46.72 35.02
CA GLY A 811 0.47 -48.05 35.66
C GLY A 811 1.37 -49.14 35.05
N GLY A 812 2.36 -48.79 34.20
CA GLY A 812 3.45 -49.71 33.84
C GLY A 812 3.11 -50.90 32.92
N ARG A 813 2.15 -50.75 31.99
CA ARG A 813 1.90 -51.72 30.89
C ARG A 813 2.40 -51.18 29.55
N ALA A 814 2.85 -52.08 28.67
CA ALA A 814 3.28 -51.74 27.30
C ALA A 814 2.12 -51.09 26.52
N GLY A 815 2.37 -49.93 25.92
CA GLY A 815 1.39 -49.15 25.18
C GLY A 815 0.94 -49.78 23.85
N ASP A 816 -0.29 -49.46 23.42
CA ASP A 816 -0.83 -49.89 22.14
C ASP A 816 -0.14 -49.16 20.98
N GLN A 817 0.32 -49.90 19.96
CA GLN A 817 0.90 -49.34 18.74
C GLN A 817 0.23 -49.95 17.50
N VAL A 818 -0.02 -49.11 16.49
CA VAL A 818 -0.63 -49.51 15.22
C VAL A 818 0.19 -48.91 14.10
N ARG A 819 0.64 -49.75 13.18
CA ARG A 819 1.23 -49.35 11.92
C ARG A 819 0.24 -49.65 10.80
N SER A 820 -0.06 -48.64 10.00
CA SER A 820 -1.05 -48.76 8.92
C SER A 820 -0.69 -47.92 7.69
N GLU A 821 -1.07 -48.41 6.53
CA GLU A 821 -1.11 -47.66 5.28
C GLU A 821 -2.54 -47.13 5.07
N VAL A 822 -2.67 -45.81 4.95
CA VAL A 822 -3.96 -45.13 4.77
C VAL A 822 -3.98 -44.43 3.42
N ARG A 823 -5.01 -44.72 2.63
CA ARG A 823 -5.37 -43.96 1.42
C ARG A 823 -6.67 -43.26 1.67
N GLN A 824 -6.75 -41.98 1.32
CA GLN A 824 -7.94 -41.18 1.51
C GLN A 824 -8.19 -40.27 0.31
N ALA A 825 -9.47 -40.09 -0.01
CA ALA A 825 -9.93 -39.10 -0.98
C ALA A 825 -11.08 -38.33 -0.35
N THR A 826 -11.08 -37.01 -0.48
CA THR A 826 -12.12 -36.14 0.04
C THR A 826 -12.61 -35.19 -1.03
N GLY A 827 -13.91 -34.93 -1.03
CA GLY A 827 -14.54 -33.92 -1.86
C GLY A 827 -15.46 -33.07 -1.00
N ALA A 828 -15.30 -31.75 -1.05
CA ALA A 828 -16.08 -30.82 -0.26
C ALA A 828 -16.49 -29.60 -1.08
N ALA A 829 -17.63 -29.03 -0.70
CA ALA A 829 -18.10 -27.74 -1.17
C ALA A 829 -18.39 -26.86 0.03
N GLU A 830 -17.95 -25.60 -0.04
CA GLU A 830 -18.30 -24.58 0.94
C GLU A 830 -19.35 -23.62 0.36
N THR A 831 -20.28 -23.14 1.18
CA THR A 831 -21.32 -22.16 0.82
C THR A 831 -21.17 -20.96 1.74
N VAL A 832 -21.21 -19.75 1.18
CA VAL A 832 -21.20 -18.50 1.95
C VAL A 832 -22.58 -17.89 1.96
N TRP A 833 -23.20 -17.93 3.13
CA TRP A 833 -24.54 -17.41 3.33
C TRP A 833 -24.50 -15.91 3.59
N THR A 834 -23.56 -15.46 4.43
CA THR A 834 -23.35 -14.05 4.77
C THR A 834 -21.86 -13.76 4.92
N SER A 835 -21.48 -12.50 5.20
CA SER A 835 -20.09 -12.15 5.55
C SER A 835 -19.53 -12.97 6.73
N ARG A 836 -20.42 -13.48 7.59
CA ARG A 836 -20.09 -14.18 8.85
C ARG A 836 -20.37 -15.67 8.84
N VAL A 837 -21.29 -16.17 8.01
CA VAL A 837 -21.79 -17.56 8.09
C VAL A 837 -21.39 -18.38 6.87
N ARG A 838 -20.72 -19.51 7.13
CA ARG A 838 -20.23 -20.44 6.10
C ARG A 838 -20.57 -21.88 6.45
N THR A 839 -20.95 -22.68 5.47
CA THR A 839 -21.15 -24.13 5.63
C THR A 839 -20.29 -24.90 4.66
N ARG A 840 -19.50 -25.85 5.14
CA ARG A 840 -18.72 -26.78 4.33
C ARG A 840 -19.31 -28.17 4.48
N LEU A 841 -19.73 -28.76 3.37
CA LEU A 841 -20.26 -30.11 3.30
C LEU A 841 -19.32 -30.96 2.45
N GLY A 842 -19.07 -32.19 2.86
CA GLY A 842 -18.19 -33.06 2.11
C GLY A 842 -18.42 -34.53 2.33
N VAL A 843 -17.84 -35.29 1.40
CA VAL A 843 -17.76 -36.73 1.39
C VAL A 843 -16.29 -37.13 1.43
N ALA A 844 -16.00 -38.25 2.06
CA ALA A 844 -14.67 -38.82 2.08
C ALA A 844 -14.75 -40.33 1.88
N TRP A 845 -13.73 -40.87 1.23
CA TRP A 845 -13.46 -42.28 1.14
C TRP A 845 -12.10 -42.54 1.78
N ARG A 846 -12.01 -43.59 2.59
CA ARG A 846 -10.79 -44.02 3.25
C ARG A 846 -10.60 -45.51 3.07
N HIS A 847 -9.38 -45.93 2.78
CA HIS A 847 -8.96 -47.33 2.81
C HIS A 847 -7.76 -47.44 3.72
N GLU A 848 -7.88 -48.28 4.74
CA GLU A 848 -6.85 -48.48 5.74
C GLU A 848 -6.43 -49.94 5.77
N ARG A 849 -5.12 -50.16 5.59
CA ARG A 849 -4.47 -51.46 5.63
C ARG A 849 -3.53 -51.50 6.82
N VAL A 850 -3.85 -52.36 7.79
CA VAL A 850 -3.06 -52.51 9.01
C VAL A 850 -1.87 -53.43 8.75
N GLU A 851 -0.65 -52.95 9.01
CA GLU A 851 0.60 -53.69 8.80
C GLU A 851 1.06 -54.41 10.07
N GLU A 852 1.09 -53.72 11.21
CA GLU A 852 1.55 -54.25 12.49
C GLU A 852 0.72 -53.68 13.65
N THR A 853 0.43 -54.48 14.66
CA THR A 853 -0.29 -54.05 15.88
C THR A 853 0.41 -54.62 17.12
N VAL A 854 0.69 -53.77 18.10
CA VAL A 854 1.23 -54.14 19.41
C VAL A 854 0.21 -53.72 20.47
N GLY A 855 -0.16 -54.63 21.37
CA GLY A 855 -1.16 -54.36 22.43
C GLY A 855 -2.60 -54.75 22.05
N GLY A 856 -3.47 -54.86 23.07
CA GLY A 856 -4.78 -55.49 22.97
C GLY A 856 -5.86 -54.66 22.27
N ALA A 857 -5.84 -53.32 22.39
CA ALA A 857 -6.82 -52.47 21.70
C ALA A 857 -6.46 -52.26 20.23
N ALA A 858 -5.15 -52.27 19.92
CA ALA A 858 -4.63 -52.23 18.56
C ALA A 858 -4.97 -53.50 17.74
N GLN A 859 -4.94 -54.68 18.37
CA GLN A 859 -5.23 -55.97 17.73
C GLN A 859 -6.69 -56.15 17.27
N ALA A 860 -7.62 -55.32 17.77
CA ALA A 860 -9.03 -55.35 17.35
C ALA A 860 -9.28 -54.62 16.01
N LEU A 861 -8.28 -53.93 15.47
CA LEU A 861 -8.37 -53.22 14.20
C LEU A 861 -8.41 -54.19 13.02
N ARG A 862 -9.31 -53.92 12.08
CA ARG A 862 -9.45 -54.69 10.83
C ARG A 862 -9.13 -53.80 9.64
N GLU A 863 -8.46 -54.37 8.64
CA GLU A 863 -8.33 -53.75 7.32
C GLU A 863 -9.72 -53.54 6.71
N GLY A 864 -9.93 -52.39 6.08
CA GLY A 864 -11.26 -52.05 5.56
C GLY A 864 -11.34 -50.72 4.82
N GLN A 865 -12.43 -50.58 4.07
CA GLN A 865 -12.80 -49.33 3.42
C GLN A 865 -13.94 -48.66 4.17
N GLU A 866 -13.93 -47.33 4.22
CA GLU A 866 -14.94 -46.50 4.87
C GLU A 866 -15.38 -45.39 3.93
N GLY A 867 -16.69 -45.14 3.92
CA GLY A 867 -17.29 -43.92 3.38
C GLY A 867 -17.61 -43.00 4.54
N ALA A 868 -17.38 -41.70 4.38
CA ALA A 868 -17.69 -40.72 5.39
C ALA A 868 -18.37 -39.48 4.79
N THR A 869 -19.16 -38.83 5.63
CA THR A 869 -19.78 -37.54 5.36
C THR A 869 -19.40 -36.59 6.49
N PHE A 870 -19.19 -35.33 6.15
CA PHE A 870 -18.90 -34.32 7.14
C PHE A 870 -19.55 -32.99 6.81
N ALA A 871 -19.83 -32.24 7.85
CA ALA A 871 -20.40 -30.90 7.78
C ALA A 871 -19.66 -30.02 8.79
N ARG A 872 -19.17 -28.87 8.34
CA ARG A 872 -18.67 -27.79 9.18
C ARG A 872 -19.55 -26.56 8.99
N LEU A 873 -19.96 -25.95 10.09
CA LEU A 873 -20.68 -24.69 10.09
C LEU A 873 -19.88 -23.69 10.92
N THR A 874 -19.53 -22.57 10.28
CA THR A 874 -18.65 -21.56 10.85
C THR A 874 -19.39 -20.22 10.92
N TRP A 875 -19.41 -19.62 12.10
CA TRP A 875 -19.81 -18.23 12.31
C TRP A 875 -18.60 -17.42 12.76
N SER A 876 -18.19 -16.41 12.01
CA SER A 876 -17.02 -15.61 12.34
C SER A 876 -17.27 -14.13 12.09
N SER A 877 -16.94 -13.29 13.06
CA SER A 877 -16.91 -11.82 12.95
C SER A 877 -15.52 -11.25 13.20
N LEU A 878 -14.48 -12.10 13.20
CA LEU A 878 -13.10 -11.66 13.33
C LEU A 878 -12.74 -10.65 12.23
N ASP A 879 -12.15 -9.54 12.65
CA ASP A 879 -11.66 -8.46 11.80
C ASP A 879 -10.59 -8.92 10.80
N THR A 880 -9.63 -9.75 11.25
CA THR A 880 -8.70 -10.44 10.36
C THR A 880 -8.56 -11.93 10.72
N PRO A 881 -8.46 -12.85 9.74
CA PRO A 881 -8.37 -14.28 10.04
C PRO A 881 -7.07 -14.71 10.72
N ALA A 882 -5.95 -14.02 10.42
CA ALA A 882 -4.61 -14.42 10.84
C ALA A 882 -4.06 -13.63 12.05
N TRP A 883 -4.60 -12.44 12.35
CA TRP A 883 -4.09 -11.59 13.44
C TRP A 883 -5.21 -10.74 14.05
N PRO A 884 -6.25 -11.40 14.59
CA PRO A 884 -7.46 -10.72 15.01
C PRO A 884 -7.19 -9.71 16.13
N THR A 885 -7.81 -8.55 16.06
CA THR A 885 -7.86 -7.55 17.15
C THR A 885 -9.22 -7.53 17.84
N SER A 886 -10.28 -8.00 17.16
CA SER A 886 -11.62 -8.06 17.73
C SER A 886 -12.52 -9.08 17.02
N GLY A 887 -13.59 -9.50 17.70
CA GLY A 887 -14.65 -10.34 17.13
C GLY A 887 -14.66 -11.75 17.72
N TYR A 888 -15.47 -12.62 17.13
CA TYR A 888 -15.63 -14.00 17.57
C TYR A 888 -15.54 -14.99 16.41
N ARG A 889 -15.27 -16.25 16.72
CA ARG A 889 -15.38 -17.39 15.82
C ARG A 889 -16.06 -18.55 16.56
N LEU A 890 -17.04 -19.16 15.93
CA LEU A 890 -17.69 -20.39 16.38
C LEU A 890 -17.63 -21.38 15.21
N GLY A 891 -17.09 -22.56 15.45
CA GLY A 891 -17.08 -23.68 14.50
C GLY A 891 -17.83 -24.86 15.10
N LEU A 892 -18.69 -25.49 14.31
CA LEU A 892 -19.34 -26.76 14.63
C LEU A 892 -19.03 -27.78 13.53
N ASP A 893 -18.48 -28.91 13.92
CA ASP A 893 -18.03 -29.98 13.05
C ASP A 893 -18.79 -31.27 13.36
N GLY A 894 -19.47 -31.80 12.35
CA GLY A 894 -20.07 -33.13 12.38
C GLY A 894 -19.36 -34.05 11.39
N PHE A 895 -19.05 -35.26 11.83
CA PHE A 895 -18.43 -36.30 11.00
C PHE A 895 -19.11 -37.63 11.26
N TYR A 896 -19.46 -38.36 10.21
CA TYR A 896 -20.00 -39.70 10.30
C TYR A 896 -19.34 -40.61 9.26
N ALA A 897 -18.79 -41.74 9.73
CA ALA A 897 -18.16 -42.76 8.89
C ALA A 897 -18.89 -44.10 9.01
N HIS A 898 -18.93 -44.83 7.91
CA HIS A 898 -19.52 -46.17 7.82
C HIS A 898 -18.63 -47.09 6.96
N PRO A 899 -18.52 -48.38 7.32
CA PRO A 899 -17.72 -49.34 6.56
C PRO A 899 -18.38 -49.71 5.22
N LEU A 900 -17.59 -49.76 4.15
CA LEU A 900 -17.98 -50.16 2.80
C LEU A 900 -17.64 -51.65 2.62
N GLY A 901 -18.59 -52.54 2.94
CA GLY A 901 -18.37 -54.00 2.85
C GLY A 901 -19.25 -54.89 3.74
N GLY A 902 -20.18 -54.33 4.52
CA GLY A 902 -21.29 -55.09 5.13
C GLY A 902 -21.00 -55.80 6.47
N GLY A 903 -19.93 -55.44 7.20
CA GLY A 903 -19.50 -56.18 8.40
C GLY A 903 -19.08 -55.36 9.62
N GLY A 904 -19.49 -54.09 9.77
CA GLY A 904 -19.09 -53.27 10.93
C GLY A 904 -20.08 -52.16 11.28
N THR A 905 -19.99 -51.64 12.49
CA THR A 905 -20.80 -50.51 12.98
C THR A 905 -20.14 -49.18 12.63
N GLY A 906 -20.89 -48.26 12.02
CA GLY A 906 -20.42 -46.89 11.78
C GLY A 906 -20.14 -46.11 13.07
N PHE A 907 -19.44 -44.99 12.96
CA PHE A 907 -19.14 -44.12 14.09
C PHE A 907 -19.30 -42.64 13.73
N GLY A 908 -19.68 -41.85 14.73
CA GLY A 908 -19.87 -40.40 14.62
C GLY A 908 -18.93 -39.62 15.53
N ARG A 909 -18.57 -38.41 15.11
CA ARG A 909 -17.87 -37.42 15.92
C ARG A 909 -18.53 -36.07 15.76
N LEU A 910 -18.62 -35.34 16.86
CA LEU A 910 -19.02 -33.94 16.90
C LEU A 910 -17.92 -33.15 17.60
N GLN A 911 -17.58 -31.99 17.05
CA GLN A 911 -16.61 -31.07 17.65
C GLN A 911 -17.16 -29.64 17.56
N ALA A 912 -16.88 -28.85 18.58
CA ALA A 912 -17.22 -27.45 18.64
C ALA A 912 -15.97 -26.66 19.04
N GLU A 913 -15.75 -25.52 18.39
CA GLU A 913 -14.69 -24.58 18.72
C GLU A 913 -15.27 -23.18 18.86
N GLN A 914 -14.83 -22.44 19.87
CA GLN A 914 -15.21 -21.07 20.13
C GLN A 914 -13.95 -20.23 20.40
N GLY A 915 -13.87 -19.09 19.75
CA GLY A 915 -12.87 -18.06 19.98
C GLY A 915 -13.52 -16.69 20.12
N LEU A 916 -13.00 -15.87 21.01
CA LEU A 916 -13.37 -14.46 21.17
C LEU A 916 -12.09 -13.65 21.33
N VAL A 917 -11.98 -12.52 20.64
CA VAL A 917 -10.93 -11.52 20.86
C VAL A 917 -11.61 -10.18 21.09
N ARG A 918 -11.17 -9.45 22.12
CA ARG A 918 -11.68 -8.11 22.41
C ARG A 918 -10.56 -7.16 22.88
N PRO A 919 -10.55 -5.91 22.40
CA PRO A 919 -9.69 -4.89 22.97
C PRO A 919 -10.14 -4.55 24.40
N MET A 920 -9.19 -4.40 25.30
CA MET A 920 -9.41 -4.02 26.71
C MET A 920 -9.36 -2.51 26.93
N ALA A 921 -8.77 -1.76 25.98
CA ALA A 921 -8.62 -0.31 26.02
C ALA A 921 -9.02 0.32 24.67
N SER A 922 -9.31 1.62 24.67
CA SER A 922 -9.77 2.35 23.48
C SER A 922 -8.72 2.46 22.37
N ASP A 923 -7.44 2.34 22.73
CA ASP A 923 -6.30 2.37 21.80
C ASP A 923 -5.98 0.98 21.20
N ALA A 924 -6.76 -0.05 21.55
CA ALA A 924 -6.58 -1.44 21.13
C ALA A 924 -5.18 -2.05 21.41
N THR A 925 -4.37 -1.42 22.27
CA THR A 925 -3.01 -1.90 22.56
C THR A 925 -2.99 -3.15 23.45
N TRP A 926 -4.06 -3.38 24.20
CA TRP A 926 -4.27 -4.56 25.03
C TRP A 926 -5.48 -5.36 24.55
N LEU A 927 -5.29 -6.67 24.40
CA LEU A 927 -6.31 -7.59 23.90
C LEU A 927 -6.55 -8.73 24.89
N LEU A 928 -7.81 -9.09 25.07
CA LEU A 928 -8.25 -10.31 25.75
C LEU A 928 -8.69 -11.31 24.69
N ALA A 929 -8.07 -12.49 24.66
CA ALA A 929 -8.52 -13.60 23.83
C ALA A 929 -9.03 -14.75 24.71
N LEU A 930 -10.19 -15.32 24.36
CA LEU A 930 -10.73 -16.53 24.96
C LEU A 930 -10.84 -17.60 23.90
N LYS A 931 -10.46 -18.83 24.25
CA LYS A 931 -10.64 -20.03 23.43
C LYS A 931 -11.35 -21.08 24.26
N ALA A 932 -12.30 -21.77 23.66
CA ALA A 932 -12.90 -22.98 24.21
C ALA A 932 -13.10 -23.97 23.08
N GLU A 933 -12.86 -25.25 23.32
CA GLU A 933 -13.08 -26.28 22.33
C GLU A 933 -13.55 -27.57 23.01
N GLY A 934 -14.27 -28.41 22.30
CA GLY A 934 -14.71 -29.67 22.85
C GLY A 934 -15.18 -30.62 21.77
N GLY A 935 -15.15 -31.90 22.08
CA GLY A 935 -15.55 -32.94 21.14
C GLY A 935 -16.14 -34.15 21.84
N TRP A 936 -16.98 -34.86 21.11
CA TRP A 936 -17.62 -36.09 21.53
C TRP A 936 -17.66 -37.10 20.39
N ALA A 937 -17.41 -38.36 20.70
CA ALA A 937 -17.38 -39.47 19.77
C ALA A 937 -18.23 -40.65 20.27
N THR A 938 -18.89 -41.33 19.33
CA THR A 938 -19.74 -42.50 19.60
C THR A 938 -18.97 -43.67 20.24
N ALA A 939 -19.69 -44.61 20.85
CA ALA A 939 -19.09 -45.79 21.50
C ALA A 939 -18.36 -46.71 20.53
N THR A 940 -18.78 -46.70 19.27
CA THR A 940 -18.21 -47.48 18.19
C THR A 940 -16.97 -46.84 17.56
N THR A 941 -16.51 -45.67 18.03
CA THR A 941 -15.35 -44.97 17.46
C THR A 941 -14.05 -45.76 17.74
N PRO A 942 -13.34 -46.20 16.69
CA PRO A 942 -12.09 -46.95 16.84
C PRO A 942 -11.02 -46.16 17.61
N PHE A 943 -10.18 -46.87 18.35
CA PHE A 943 -9.16 -46.29 19.22
C PHE A 943 -8.26 -45.26 18.52
N HIS A 944 -7.76 -45.57 17.32
CA HIS A 944 -6.91 -44.69 16.51
C HIS A 944 -7.66 -43.54 15.83
N ARG A 945 -8.99 -43.48 15.96
CA ARG A 945 -9.88 -42.44 15.42
C ARG A 945 -10.45 -41.51 16.51
N ARG A 946 -10.12 -41.78 17.77
CA ARG A 946 -10.46 -40.95 18.94
C ARG A 946 -9.68 -39.63 18.93
N PHE A 947 -10.10 -38.69 19.78
CA PHE A 947 -9.41 -37.42 19.92
C PHE A 947 -8.08 -37.62 20.66
N LEU A 948 -7.03 -36.95 20.21
CA LEU A 948 -5.70 -36.96 20.83
C LEU A 948 -5.44 -35.58 21.45
N PRO A 949 -5.62 -35.43 22.77
CA PRO A 949 -5.37 -34.17 23.45
C PRO A 949 -3.88 -34.01 23.76
N GLY A 950 -3.28 -32.93 23.25
CA GLY A 950 -1.85 -32.63 23.40
C GLY A 950 -1.14 -32.47 22.06
N GLY A 951 -0.28 -31.46 21.95
CA GLY A 951 0.40 -31.12 20.69
C GLY A 951 -0.51 -30.35 19.72
N ALA A 952 -0.41 -30.62 18.41
CA ALA A 952 -1.07 -29.90 17.32
C ALA A 952 -2.61 -29.73 17.42
N THR A 953 -3.27 -30.30 18.45
CA THR A 953 -4.67 -30.08 18.82
C THR A 953 -4.93 -28.83 19.68
N GLY A 954 -3.91 -28.03 20.00
CA GLY A 954 -4.10 -26.62 20.34
C GLY A 954 -4.01 -26.22 21.81
N GLN A 955 -3.51 -27.10 22.69
CA GLN A 955 -3.00 -26.72 24.02
C GLN A 955 -1.47 -26.60 23.98
N ARG A 956 -0.93 -25.55 24.60
CA ARG A 956 0.51 -25.26 24.71
C ARG A 956 1.18 -25.95 25.90
N ILE A 957 0.37 -26.44 26.83
CA ILE A 957 0.83 -27.19 28.00
C ILE A 957 0.99 -28.65 27.60
N ALA A 958 2.03 -29.32 28.12
CA ALA A 958 2.17 -30.76 27.95
C ALA A 958 0.92 -31.47 28.47
N ALA A 959 0.32 -32.31 27.62
CA ALA A 959 -0.82 -33.14 27.98
C ALA A 959 -0.46 -34.62 27.75
N PRO A 960 -0.92 -35.53 28.61
CA PRO A 960 -0.74 -36.96 28.38
C PRO A 960 -1.43 -37.37 27.07
N VAL A 961 -0.73 -38.11 26.21
CA VAL A 961 -1.27 -38.62 24.93
C VAL A 961 -2.29 -39.72 25.22
N LEU A 962 -3.53 -39.33 25.55
CA LEU A 962 -4.62 -40.21 25.93
C LEU A 962 -5.74 -40.18 24.89
N PRO A 963 -5.90 -41.21 24.04
CA PRO A 963 -6.98 -41.30 23.05
C PRO A 963 -8.36 -41.27 23.71
N SER A 964 -9.08 -40.17 23.55
CA SER A 964 -10.28 -39.85 24.31
C SER A 964 -11.52 -39.78 23.42
N ARG A 965 -12.66 -40.28 23.93
CA ARG A 965 -13.94 -40.20 23.23
C ARG A 965 -14.67 -38.89 23.49
N ALA A 966 -14.37 -38.23 24.59
CA ALA A 966 -14.84 -36.88 24.88
C ALA A 966 -13.70 -36.01 25.40
N TYR A 967 -13.72 -34.73 25.03
CA TYR A 967 -12.84 -33.75 25.62
C TYR A 967 -13.48 -32.36 25.66
N ALA A 968 -12.99 -31.54 26.59
CA ALA A 968 -13.25 -30.12 26.63
C ALA A 968 -11.97 -29.39 27.06
N SER A 969 -11.63 -28.31 26.36
CA SER A 969 -10.51 -27.45 26.68
C SER A 969 -10.94 -25.99 26.68
N GLY A 970 -10.20 -25.16 27.40
CA GLY A 970 -10.38 -23.72 27.43
C GLY A 970 -9.07 -23.00 27.68
N GLY A 971 -9.02 -21.73 27.30
CA GLY A 971 -7.88 -20.88 27.56
C GLY A 971 -8.22 -19.39 27.47
N VAL A 972 -7.40 -18.60 28.16
CA VAL A 972 -7.41 -17.15 28.13
C VAL A 972 -6.01 -16.64 27.80
N GLU A 973 -5.93 -15.65 26.91
CA GLU A 973 -4.72 -14.88 26.64
C GLU A 973 -4.96 -13.40 26.95
N VAL A 974 -3.96 -12.76 27.56
CA VAL A 974 -3.87 -11.29 27.66
C VAL A 974 -2.65 -10.87 26.85
N LEU A 975 -2.89 -10.12 25.77
CA LEU A 975 -1.89 -9.73 24.80
C LEU A 975 -1.69 -8.22 24.79
N ARG A 976 -0.46 -7.79 24.52
CA ARG A 976 -0.09 -6.41 24.23
C ARG A 976 0.52 -6.31 22.85
N GLU A 977 0.04 -5.37 22.05
CA GLU A 977 0.55 -5.07 20.72
C GLU A 977 1.74 -4.09 20.82
N LEU A 978 2.87 -4.47 20.20
CA LEU A 978 4.12 -3.71 20.17
C LEU A 978 4.40 -3.31 18.70
N GLY A 979 3.66 -2.32 18.21
CA GLY A 979 3.64 -1.97 16.79
C GLY A 979 2.86 -2.98 15.93
N PRO A 980 2.84 -2.82 14.60
CA PRO A 980 1.93 -3.56 13.71
C PRO A 980 2.26 -5.05 13.51
N SER A 981 3.40 -5.50 14.02
CA SER A 981 3.97 -6.81 13.70
C SER A 981 4.30 -7.67 14.92
N VAL A 982 4.25 -7.15 16.15
CA VAL A 982 4.68 -7.92 17.34
C VAL A 982 3.58 -7.93 18.39
N ARG A 983 3.28 -9.11 18.94
CA ARG A 983 2.44 -9.28 20.12
C ARG A 983 3.20 -10.04 21.19
N VAL A 984 3.12 -9.56 22.42
CA VAL A 984 3.63 -10.26 23.60
C VAL A 984 2.49 -10.46 24.58
N GLY A 985 2.51 -11.52 25.37
CA GLY A 985 1.42 -11.74 26.31
C GLY A 985 1.61 -12.91 27.25
N ALA A 986 0.62 -13.07 28.12
CA ALA A 986 0.49 -14.19 29.03
C ALA A 986 -0.75 -15.01 28.67
N PHE A 987 -0.74 -16.30 28.98
CA PHE A 987 -1.87 -17.18 28.77
C PHE A 987 -2.07 -18.14 29.95
N ALA A 988 -3.30 -18.60 30.12
CA ALA A 988 -3.66 -19.72 30.98
C ALA A 988 -4.60 -20.66 30.23
N GLU A 989 -4.38 -21.96 30.35
CA GLU A 989 -5.12 -23.00 29.63
C GLU A 989 -5.50 -24.14 30.58
N TRP A 990 -6.60 -24.82 30.27
CA TRP A 990 -7.11 -25.96 31.02
C TRP A 990 -7.82 -26.95 30.09
N GLY A 991 -7.86 -28.22 30.45
CA GLY A 991 -8.54 -29.26 29.69
C GLY A 991 -8.92 -30.49 30.50
N ALA A 992 -9.91 -31.21 29.98
CA ALA A 992 -10.43 -32.46 30.52
C ALA A 992 -10.67 -33.45 29.38
N PHE A 993 -10.26 -34.71 29.59
CA PHE A 993 -10.21 -35.73 28.54
C PHE A 993 -10.66 -37.07 29.10
N GLY A 994 -11.52 -37.83 28.42
CA GLY A 994 -11.93 -39.14 28.93
C GLY A 994 -12.69 -40.07 27.98
N GLU A 995 -12.95 -41.29 28.47
CA GLU A 995 -13.55 -42.43 27.74
C GLU A 995 -15.10 -42.46 27.77
N GLU A 996 -15.74 -42.17 28.91
CA GLU A 996 -17.19 -42.40 29.10
C GLU A 996 -18.01 -41.16 29.50
N GLY A 997 -17.38 -39.99 29.68
CA GLY A 997 -18.05 -38.73 29.97
C GLY A 997 -17.16 -37.74 30.73
N LEU A 998 -17.46 -36.44 30.62
CA LEU A 998 -16.72 -35.36 31.31
C LEU A 998 -17.34 -34.95 32.67
N LEU A 999 -18.52 -35.50 33.00
CA LEU A 999 -19.32 -35.17 34.19
C LEU A 999 -19.74 -36.46 34.93
N GLY A 1000 -18.77 -37.16 35.53
CA GLY A 1000 -19.04 -38.24 36.48
C GLY A 1000 -19.09 -37.72 37.93
N PRO A 1001 -19.83 -38.36 38.86
CA PRO A 1001 -19.80 -37.97 40.27
C PRO A 1001 -18.38 -38.14 40.85
N PRO A 1002 -17.93 -37.24 41.76
CA PRO A 1002 -16.58 -37.28 42.32
C PRO A 1002 -16.37 -38.60 43.08
N GLY A 1003 -15.45 -39.44 42.61
CA GLY A 1003 -15.09 -40.71 43.26
C GLY A 1003 -14.95 -41.93 42.34
N GLN A 1004 -15.42 -41.89 41.09
CA GLN A 1004 -15.04 -42.90 40.08
C GLN A 1004 -13.71 -42.51 39.43
N THR A 1005 -12.61 -42.77 40.14
CA THR A 1005 -11.25 -42.57 39.64
C THR A 1005 -10.91 -43.63 38.59
N GLY A 1006 -10.63 -43.21 37.34
CA GLY A 1006 -9.93 -44.07 36.38
C GLY A 1006 -9.91 -43.63 34.92
N THR A 1007 -10.85 -42.82 34.42
CA THR A 1007 -11.04 -42.63 32.97
C THR A 1007 -11.02 -41.18 32.47
N THR A 1008 -10.77 -40.19 33.34
CA THR A 1008 -10.70 -38.77 32.98
C THR A 1008 -9.38 -38.14 33.43
N ALA A 1009 -8.62 -37.59 32.48
CA ALA A 1009 -7.40 -36.82 32.73
C ALA A 1009 -7.68 -35.31 32.67
N TRP A 1010 -6.99 -34.53 33.50
CA TRP A 1010 -7.10 -33.07 33.55
C TRP A 1010 -5.74 -32.41 33.35
N THR A 1011 -5.71 -31.32 32.58
CA THR A 1011 -4.52 -30.48 32.39
C THR A 1011 -4.85 -29.04 32.74
N ALA A 1012 -3.90 -28.32 33.34
CA ALA A 1012 -4.00 -26.89 33.61
C ALA A 1012 -2.61 -26.28 33.74
N GLY A 1013 -2.46 -25.02 33.38
CA GLY A 1013 -1.17 -24.34 33.39
C GLY A 1013 -1.24 -22.98 32.70
N GLY A 1014 -0.08 -22.34 32.54
CA GLY A 1014 -0.01 -21.03 31.91
C GLY A 1014 1.42 -20.62 31.61
N GLY A 1015 1.59 -19.46 30.97
CA GLY A 1015 2.90 -19.06 30.51
C GLY A 1015 2.94 -17.75 29.76
N LEU A 1016 4.06 -17.51 29.10
CA LEU A 1016 4.32 -16.31 28.30
C LEU A 1016 4.48 -16.67 26.82
N LEU A 1017 4.09 -15.74 25.96
CA LEU A 1017 4.21 -15.89 24.52
C LEU A 1017 4.69 -14.60 23.85
N ILE A 1018 5.32 -14.79 22.69
CA ILE A 1018 5.60 -13.75 21.70
C ILE A 1018 5.17 -14.24 20.33
N ARG A 1019 4.54 -13.36 19.54
CA ARG A 1019 4.19 -13.57 18.14
C ARG A 1019 4.77 -12.43 17.32
N TYR A 1020 5.38 -12.76 16.18
CA TYR A 1020 5.93 -11.82 15.21
C TYR A 1020 5.38 -12.12 13.82
N ARG A 1021 4.67 -11.16 13.25
CA ARG A 1021 4.23 -11.14 11.86
C ARG A 1021 5.32 -10.54 10.99
N THR A 1022 5.93 -11.37 10.17
CA THR A 1022 6.94 -10.96 9.19
C THR A 1022 6.32 -10.05 8.10
N PRO A 1023 7.14 -9.21 7.43
CA PRO A 1023 6.69 -8.38 6.29
C PRO A 1023 6.23 -9.16 5.04
N ILE A 1024 6.34 -10.48 5.06
CA ILE A 1024 5.87 -11.41 4.01
C ILE A 1024 4.66 -12.24 4.47
N GLY A 1025 4.01 -11.84 5.58
CA GLY A 1025 2.75 -12.45 6.06
C GLY A 1025 2.92 -13.70 6.93
N LEU A 1026 4.13 -14.26 7.07
CA LEU A 1026 4.40 -15.39 7.99
C LEU A 1026 4.30 -14.93 9.44
N SER A 1027 3.79 -15.80 10.34
CA SER A 1027 3.60 -15.49 11.76
C SER A 1027 4.42 -16.42 12.64
N VAL A 1028 5.59 -15.97 13.06
CA VAL A 1028 6.49 -16.73 13.95
C VAL A 1028 6.04 -16.55 15.39
N GLY A 1029 5.91 -17.64 16.14
CA GLY A 1029 5.53 -17.62 17.55
C GLY A 1029 6.50 -18.38 18.44
N ALA A 1030 6.80 -17.87 19.61
CA ALA A 1030 7.50 -18.61 20.66
C ALA A 1030 6.71 -18.52 21.97
N HIS A 1031 6.72 -19.60 22.74
CA HIS A 1031 6.10 -19.61 24.06
C HIS A 1031 6.89 -20.46 25.06
N VAL A 1032 6.71 -20.13 26.33
CA VAL A 1032 7.14 -20.91 27.49
C VAL A 1032 5.92 -21.16 28.34
N ALA A 1033 5.62 -22.42 28.66
CA ALA A 1033 4.50 -22.84 29.48
C ALA A 1033 5.00 -23.55 30.74
N ILE A 1034 4.22 -23.44 31.81
CA ILE A 1034 4.41 -24.15 33.07
C ILE A 1034 3.08 -24.86 33.37
N ASP A 1035 3.14 -26.17 33.57
CA ASP A 1035 1.97 -26.95 33.96
C ASP A 1035 1.71 -26.89 35.48
N ARG A 1036 0.62 -27.54 35.93
CA ARG A 1036 0.24 -27.61 37.34
C ARG A 1036 1.25 -28.38 38.22
N GLU A 1037 2.04 -29.25 37.63
CA GLU A 1037 3.04 -30.10 38.30
C GLU A 1037 4.41 -29.42 38.37
N GLY A 1038 4.56 -28.26 37.71
CA GLY A 1038 5.77 -27.44 37.69
C GLY A 1038 6.72 -27.77 36.54
N GLU A 1039 6.31 -28.59 35.58
CA GLU A 1039 7.10 -28.89 34.39
C GLU A 1039 7.08 -27.70 33.42
N ILE A 1040 8.27 -27.32 32.94
CA ILE A 1040 8.44 -26.19 32.03
C ILE A 1040 8.61 -26.72 30.61
N THR A 1041 7.73 -26.31 29.70
CA THR A 1041 7.85 -26.59 28.28
C THR A 1041 8.10 -25.30 27.50
N TRP A 1042 8.82 -25.40 26.40
CA TRP A 1042 9.01 -24.29 25.48
C TRP A 1042 8.95 -24.79 24.04
N ALA A 1043 8.40 -23.98 23.15
CA ALA A 1043 8.35 -24.30 21.73
C ALA A 1043 8.37 -23.04 20.87
N ILE A 1044 8.94 -23.19 19.68
CA ILE A 1044 8.97 -22.17 18.62
C ILE A 1044 8.19 -22.74 17.43
N GLY A 1045 7.16 -22.03 17.00
CA GLY A 1045 6.33 -22.33 15.84
C GLY A 1045 6.46 -21.24 14.77
N LEU A 1046 6.19 -21.60 13.51
CA LEU A 1046 6.36 -20.76 12.34
C LEU A 1046 5.05 -20.62 11.55
#